data_AF-A0A643JQZ8-F1
#
_entry.id   AF-A0A643JQZ8-F1
#
_cell.length_a   1.000
_cell.length_b   1.000
_cell.length_c   1.000
_cell.angle_alpha   90.00
_cell.angle_beta   90.00
_cell.angle_gamma   90.00
#
_symmetry.space_group_name_H-M   'P 1'
#
loop_
_entity.id
_entity.type
_entity.pdbx_description
1 polymer ?
#
loop_
_entity_poly.entity_id
_entity_poly.type
_entity_poly.pdbx_seq_one_letter_code
_entity_poly.pdbx_strand_id
1 'polypeptide(L)'
;MKSEVDTSILNSVNIKRFTKSVLEEHGASLDRSNSAKWQVDFPAGLSQELDRQQGTLVFDPADKTLGEGDLLVQPGTRVFSALLDLVQKPASLGRLRLTEDNLQINPPDVFEPSNLGVDITEFQKNDSDFALTFHFRVQFETPASFHSEEMFSVTIDPQTQARLPDLTARLTSHLPQLLQQNNEGERRSVSEAAVQESFSKAQQAVINRSRPIISEIQTEADDSATERIDEIRSWYEQRQSELDEQITSQVEEIRKWNKKYRKARKDSTRRKYINNKREAERNLEQLKKTVEKKKRELDEEEATEIDEVIDRNEVKVDVSLVGVTEITYVRGTLTLDIQSSQVQTQAEVTYHPATDEYHGLDCEVCSRDLTEGVLPRLCSNGHLVGDPCSNSCRNCDLAYCDDCDTTATLDNCTVCLEDVCQSCVEVCLTCESAVCSDHTDICDSCGQATCHLCGEECTTCGSFHCDTHLELCSECDDYHCDTHTDSCAQCGSVRCEAHLETCDTCGDLLCEDHTASCATCDETVCDDHVEYCEVCLAHSVAEPRGFCDHHTEHCSVGGEVLCATHRDSTTLGSGHVCENHRAACSTCTIEYRETNLTNGQCSACNSLGEVDEDHIPTVVSKEYRSVKAGANDAYMVILGKQLLGRNKLIVYDIKTGEEAHRQSAGLLKQLLGGI
;
A
#
# COMPACT_ATOMS: atom_id res chain seq x y z
N MET A 1 18.19 -21.81 -11.16
CA MET A 1 19.49 -21.30 -11.66
C MET A 1 19.38 -21.12 -13.16
N LYS A 2 19.18 -19.89 -13.63
CA LYS A 2 19.11 -19.56 -15.06
C LYS A 2 20.52 -19.61 -15.62
N SER A 3 20.87 -20.66 -16.37
CA SER A 3 22.05 -20.62 -17.23
C SER A 3 21.66 -19.85 -18.48
N GLU A 4 21.88 -18.54 -18.47
CA GLU A 4 22.02 -17.79 -19.71
C GLU A 4 23.21 -18.38 -20.46
N VAL A 5 22.93 -19.28 -21.40
CA VAL A 5 23.89 -19.62 -22.43
C VAL A 5 23.82 -18.47 -23.41
N ASP A 6 24.68 -17.48 -23.17
CA ASP A 6 24.94 -16.36 -24.05
C ASP A 6 25.43 -16.91 -25.41
N THR A 7 24.51 -16.97 -26.37
CA THR A 7 24.77 -17.43 -27.74
C THR A 7 25.47 -16.37 -28.59
N SER A 8 25.76 -15.18 -28.04
CA SER A 8 26.32 -14.06 -28.80
C SER A 8 27.85 -14.05 -28.93
N ILE A 9 28.58 -14.99 -28.30
CA ILE A 9 30.05 -15.03 -28.36
C ILE A 9 30.53 -16.40 -28.86
N LEU A 10 30.89 -16.48 -30.14
CA LEU A 10 31.71 -17.56 -30.71
C LEU A 10 33.10 -17.53 -30.06
N ASN A 11 33.23 -18.15 -28.89
CA ASN A 11 34.53 -18.34 -28.23
C ASN A 11 35.34 -19.48 -28.89
N SER A 12 36.66 -19.48 -28.70
CA SER A 12 37.56 -20.48 -29.31
C SER A 12 37.23 -21.92 -28.92
N VAL A 13 36.55 -22.12 -27.78
CA VAL A 13 36.09 -23.45 -27.32
C VAL A 13 34.93 -23.95 -28.19
N ASN A 14 33.96 -23.09 -28.50
CA ASN A 14 32.82 -23.43 -29.37
C ASN A 14 33.28 -23.67 -30.80
N ILE A 15 34.21 -22.86 -31.32
CA ILE A 15 34.83 -23.06 -32.64
C ILE A 15 35.55 -24.41 -32.71
N LYS A 16 36.37 -24.76 -31.70
CA LYS A 16 37.01 -26.07 -31.62
C LYS A 16 36.00 -27.22 -31.63
N ARG A 17 34.93 -27.13 -30.83
CA ARG A 17 33.88 -28.17 -30.78
C ARG A 17 33.18 -28.32 -32.13
N PHE A 18 32.78 -27.21 -32.76
CA PHE A 18 32.16 -27.22 -34.08
C PHE A 18 33.08 -27.88 -35.11
N THR A 19 34.31 -27.38 -35.26
CA THR A 19 35.28 -27.92 -36.22
C THR A 19 35.53 -29.41 -36.01
N LYS A 20 35.61 -29.86 -34.76
CA LYS A 20 35.74 -31.28 -34.43
C LYS A 20 34.55 -32.08 -34.97
N SER A 21 33.33 -31.68 -34.60
CA SER A 21 32.11 -32.41 -34.97
C SER A 21 31.96 -32.54 -36.48
N VAL A 22 32.16 -31.44 -37.22
CA VAL A 22 32.05 -31.41 -38.68
C VAL A 22 33.05 -32.36 -39.34
N LEU A 23 34.30 -32.33 -38.88
CA LEU A 23 35.36 -33.18 -39.41
C LEU A 23 35.13 -34.65 -39.09
N GLU A 24 34.73 -35.00 -37.86
CA GLU A 24 34.41 -36.38 -37.48
C GLU A 24 33.21 -36.92 -38.27
N GLU A 25 32.14 -36.13 -38.43
CA GLU A 25 30.93 -36.52 -39.17
C GLU A 25 31.22 -36.81 -40.65
N HIS A 26 32.13 -36.05 -41.24
CA HIS A 26 32.50 -36.21 -42.65
C HIS A 26 33.67 -37.19 -42.86
N GLY A 27 34.05 -37.94 -41.81
CA GLY A 27 35.04 -39.03 -41.90
C GLY A 27 36.49 -38.56 -41.97
N ALA A 28 36.80 -37.36 -41.47
CA ALA A 28 38.16 -36.87 -41.35
C ALA A 28 38.93 -37.62 -40.25
N SER A 29 40.23 -37.83 -40.48
CA SER A 29 41.15 -38.33 -39.44
C SER A 29 41.75 -37.15 -38.68
N LEU A 30 41.68 -37.18 -37.35
CA LEU A 30 42.08 -36.08 -36.47
C LEU A 30 43.13 -36.54 -35.45
N ASP A 31 44.35 -36.03 -35.55
CA ASP A 31 45.36 -36.14 -34.49
C ASP A 31 45.32 -34.87 -33.62
N ARG A 32 44.90 -35.08 -32.36
CA ARG A 32 44.71 -34.05 -31.33
C ARG A 32 45.71 -34.16 -30.19
N SER A 33 46.84 -34.83 -30.40
CA SER A 33 47.91 -34.95 -29.41
C SER A 33 48.43 -33.60 -28.90
N ASN A 34 48.29 -32.52 -29.68
CA ASN A 34 48.52 -31.15 -29.26
C ASN A 34 47.19 -30.37 -29.16
N SER A 35 46.87 -29.83 -27.98
CA SER A 35 45.61 -29.09 -27.75
C SER A 35 45.55 -27.73 -28.45
N ALA A 36 46.69 -27.18 -28.88
CA ALA A 36 46.80 -25.91 -29.60
C ALA A 36 46.83 -26.09 -31.13
N LYS A 37 47.23 -27.27 -31.63
CA LYS A 37 47.36 -27.57 -33.07
C LYS A 37 46.82 -28.95 -33.38
N TRP A 38 45.83 -29.06 -34.27
CA TRP A 38 45.27 -30.35 -34.69
C TRP A 38 45.78 -30.71 -36.08
N GLN A 39 46.33 -31.90 -36.26
CA GLN A 39 46.60 -32.40 -37.61
C GLN A 39 45.38 -33.13 -38.14
N VAL A 40 45.01 -32.80 -39.37
CA VAL A 40 43.76 -33.25 -39.97
C VAL A 40 44.01 -33.76 -41.38
N ASP A 41 43.50 -34.95 -41.67
CA ASP A 41 43.26 -35.42 -43.02
C ASP A 41 41.88 -34.96 -43.45
N PHE A 42 41.82 -34.04 -44.41
CA PHE A 42 40.57 -33.42 -44.82
C PHE A 42 39.69 -34.39 -45.63
N PRO A 43 38.36 -34.38 -45.41
CA PRO A 43 37.45 -35.19 -46.20
C PRO A 43 37.34 -34.64 -47.62
N ALA A 44 36.99 -35.47 -48.60
CA ALA A 44 37.10 -35.15 -50.04
C ALA A 44 36.47 -33.79 -50.44
N GLY A 45 35.31 -33.43 -49.87
CA GLY A 45 34.66 -32.14 -50.12
C GLY A 45 35.49 -30.95 -49.63
N LEU A 46 36.01 -31.03 -48.41
CA LEU A 46 36.83 -29.98 -47.81
C LEU A 46 38.22 -29.91 -48.48
N SER A 47 38.78 -31.06 -48.86
CA SER A 47 40.08 -31.13 -49.57
C SER A 47 40.05 -30.43 -50.92
N GLN A 48 38.91 -30.53 -51.63
CA GLN A 48 38.70 -29.84 -52.92
C GLN A 48 38.60 -28.33 -52.72
N GLU A 49 37.90 -27.90 -51.68
CA GLU A 49 37.66 -26.48 -51.41
C GLU A 49 38.89 -25.74 -50.85
N LEU A 50 39.69 -26.44 -50.04
CA LEU A 50 40.92 -25.93 -49.45
C LEU A 50 42.16 -26.16 -50.33
N ASP A 51 42.03 -26.87 -51.45
CA ASP A 51 43.11 -27.27 -52.36
C ASP A 51 44.27 -28.00 -51.63
N ARG A 52 43.92 -28.85 -50.66
CA ARG A 52 44.89 -29.65 -49.89
C ARG A 52 44.25 -30.84 -49.18
N GLN A 53 44.95 -31.97 -49.13
CA GLN A 53 44.46 -33.19 -48.48
C GLN A 53 44.72 -33.24 -46.96
N GLN A 54 45.73 -32.50 -46.49
CA GLN A 54 46.14 -32.49 -45.07
C GLN A 54 46.47 -31.08 -44.61
N GLY A 55 46.27 -30.79 -43.33
CA GLY A 55 46.65 -29.51 -42.74
C GLY A 55 46.68 -29.49 -41.22
N THR A 56 47.33 -28.45 -40.68
CA THR A 56 47.41 -28.21 -39.24
C THR A 56 46.43 -27.10 -38.88
N LEU A 57 45.37 -27.41 -38.15
CA LEU A 57 44.39 -26.44 -37.67
C LEU A 57 44.86 -25.78 -36.37
N VAL A 58 44.79 -24.45 -36.32
CA VAL A 58 45.14 -23.62 -35.17
C VAL A 58 43.94 -22.76 -34.80
N PHE A 59 43.63 -22.62 -33.52
CA PHE A 59 42.40 -21.97 -33.04
C PHE A 59 42.65 -20.72 -32.18
N ASP A 60 43.92 -20.48 -31.82
CA ASP A 60 44.34 -19.30 -31.07
C ASP A 60 45.80 -19.00 -31.44
N PRO A 61 46.09 -17.93 -32.21
CA PRO A 61 47.44 -17.56 -32.56
C PRO A 61 48.06 -16.80 -31.37
N ALA A 62 48.54 -17.54 -30.36
CA ALA A 62 49.27 -16.95 -29.23
C ALA A 62 50.52 -16.16 -29.69
N ASP A 63 51.08 -16.53 -30.85
CA ASP A 63 52.17 -15.84 -31.52
C ASP A 63 51.70 -15.32 -32.89
N LYS A 64 52.01 -14.06 -33.21
CA LYS A 64 51.57 -13.32 -34.41
C LYS A 64 52.06 -13.89 -35.76
N THR A 65 52.63 -15.08 -35.80
CA THR A 65 53.09 -15.74 -37.03
C THR A 65 52.64 -17.19 -37.07
N LEU A 66 51.63 -17.47 -37.91
CA LEU A 66 51.25 -18.83 -38.30
C LEU A 66 52.44 -19.49 -39.01
N GLY A 67 52.72 -20.77 -38.73
CA GLY A 67 53.74 -21.52 -39.47
C GLY A 67 53.33 -21.75 -40.93
N GLU A 68 54.30 -21.99 -41.82
CA GLU A 68 54.00 -22.40 -43.20
C GLU A 68 53.14 -23.68 -43.18
N GLY A 69 51.91 -23.59 -43.70
CA GLY A 69 50.96 -24.70 -43.77
C GLY A 69 49.96 -24.78 -42.61
N ASP A 70 50.08 -23.94 -41.57
CA ASP A 70 49.09 -23.80 -40.51
C ASP A 70 47.83 -23.07 -41.04
N LEU A 71 46.67 -23.50 -40.58
CA LEU A 71 45.37 -22.99 -40.96
C LEU A 71 44.67 -22.46 -39.73
N LEU A 72 44.51 -21.14 -39.66
CA LEU A 72 43.77 -20.51 -38.59
C LEU A 72 42.27 -20.76 -38.78
N VAL A 73 41.62 -21.28 -37.75
CA VAL A 73 40.19 -21.60 -37.72
C VAL A 73 39.47 -20.59 -36.85
N GLN A 74 38.92 -19.57 -37.49
CA GLN A 74 38.13 -18.52 -36.86
C GLN A 74 37.12 -17.95 -37.89
N PRO A 75 36.04 -17.29 -37.43
CA PRO A 75 35.13 -16.57 -38.32
C PRO A 75 35.88 -15.67 -39.32
N GLY A 76 35.50 -15.72 -40.59
CA GLY A 76 36.14 -14.96 -41.67
C GLY A 76 37.39 -15.60 -42.30
N THR A 77 37.82 -16.78 -41.85
CA THR A 77 38.89 -17.55 -42.52
C THR A 77 38.33 -18.54 -43.54
N ARG A 78 39.08 -18.78 -44.63
CA ARG A 78 38.69 -19.73 -45.69
C ARG A 78 38.39 -21.13 -45.15
N VAL A 79 39.13 -21.60 -44.14
CA VAL A 79 38.89 -22.92 -43.54
C VAL A 79 37.61 -22.97 -42.75
N PHE A 80 37.30 -21.92 -42.00
CA PHE A 80 36.04 -21.87 -41.26
C PHE A 80 34.84 -21.75 -42.20
N SER A 81 34.94 -20.96 -43.28
CA SER A 81 33.92 -20.90 -44.33
C SER A 81 33.70 -22.26 -45.01
N ALA A 82 34.77 -22.96 -45.40
CA ALA A 82 34.67 -24.29 -45.98
C ALA A 82 34.02 -25.31 -45.03
N LEU A 83 34.29 -25.21 -43.72
CA LEU A 83 33.63 -26.04 -42.71
C LEU A 83 32.13 -25.74 -42.60
N LEU A 84 31.73 -24.47 -42.73
CA LEU A 84 30.32 -24.07 -42.74
C LEU A 84 29.63 -24.59 -44.02
N ASP A 85 30.25 -24.41 -45.18
CA ASP A 85 29.70 -24.84 -46.48
C ASP A 85 29.53 -26.35 -46.56
N LEU A 86 30.44 -27.12 -45.94
CA LEU A 86 30.34 -28.58 -45.85
C LEU A 86 29.07 -29.02 -45.09
N VAL A 87 28.68 -28.29 -44.05
CA VAL A 87 27.50 -28.56 -43.22
C VAL A 87 26.21 -28.06 -43.87
N GLN A 88 26.29 -26.98 -44.65
CA GLN A 88 25.14 -26.34 -45.30
C GLN A 88 24.57 -27.09 -46.52
N LYS A 89 24.88 -28.37 -46.71
CA LYS A 89 24.29 -29.15 -47.82
C LYS A 89 22.76 -29.20 -47.69
N PRO A 90 22.00 -28.86 -48.75
CA PRO A 90 20.56 -28.75 -48.68
C PRO A 90 19.88 -30.09 -48.39
N ALA A 91 18.82 -30.01 -47.58
CA ALA A 91 17.87 -31.08 -47.25
C ALA A 91 18.44 -32.22 -46.39
N SER A 92 18.96 -31.88 -45.21
CA SER A 92 19.14 -32.88 -44.15
C SER A 92 17.78 -33.26 -43.54
N LEU A 93 17.56 -34.57 -43.37
CA LEU A 93 16.43 -35.12 -42.63
C LEU A 93 16.91 -35.52 -41.24
N GLY A 94 16.65 -34.67 -40.26
CA GLY A 94 16.88 -34.97 -38.85
C GLY A 94 15.75 -35.83 -38.28
N ARG A 95 16.05 -36.65 -37.27
CA ARG A 95 15.01 -37.31 -36.46
C ARG A 95 15.29 -37.07 -35.00
N LEU A 96 14.27 -36.67 -34.28
CA LEU A 96 14.35 -36.44 -32.85
C LEU A 96 13.18 -37.14 -32.17
N ARG A 97 13.50 -37.85 -31.09
CA ARG A 97 12.51 -38.42 -30.19
C ARG A 97 12.58 -37.69 -28.87
N LEU A 98 11.44 -37.21 -28.39
CA LEU A 98 11.30 -36.55 -27.11
C LEU A 98 10.50 -37.46 -26.19
N THR A 99 11.18 -38.08 -25.23
CA THR A 99 10.60 -38.91 -24.18
C THR A 99 10.69 -38.18 -22.84
N GLU A 100 9.96 -38.69 -21.86
CA GLU A 100 10.00 -38.31 -20.45
C GLU A 100 11.43 -38.24 -19.89
N ASP A 101 12.32 -39.17 -20.25
CA ASP A 101 13.72 -39.15 -19.78
C ASP A 101 14.52 -37.94 -20.28
N ASN A 102 14.12 -37.40 -21.42
CA ASN A 102 14.82 -36.29 -22.09
C ASN A 102 14.20 -34.93 -21.78
N LEU A 103 12.99 -34.93 -21.19
CA LEU A 103 12.20 -33.73 -20.97
C LEU A 103 11.90 -33.59 -19.49
N GLN A 104 12.24 -32.43 -18.91
CA GLN A 104 11.80 -32.11 -17.57
C GLN A 104 10.26 -32.04 -17.54
N ILE A 105 9.66 -32.86 -16.67
CA ILE A 105 8.22 -32.91 -16.40
C ILE A 105 7.92 -31.86 -15.33
N ASN A 106 6.91 -31.03 -15.57
CA ASN A 106 6.46 -29.99 -14.66
C ASN A 106 5.01 -30.26 -14.23
N PRO A 107 4.58 -29.73 -13.07
CA PRO A 107 3.16 -29.65 -12.73
C PRO A 107 2.49 -28.49 -13.48
N PRO A 108 1.15 -28.48 -13.62
CA PRO A 108 0.45 -27.37 -14.27
C PRO A 108 0.70 -26.02 -13.58
N ASP A 109 1.10 -25.00 -14.35
CA ASP A 109 1.41 -23.65 -13.84
C ASP A 109 0.21 -22.97 -13.15
N VAL A 110 -1.01 -23.41 -13.46
CA VAL A 110 -2.25 -22.89 -12.85
C VAL A 110 -2.29 -23.06 -11.33
N PHE A 111 -1.48 -23.97 -10.78
CA PHE A 111 -1.33 -24.16 -9.33
C PHE A 111 -0.33 -23.20 -8.67
N GLU A 112 0.56 -22.51 -9.41
CA GLU A 112 1.51 -21.56 -8.81
C GLU A 112 0.83 -20.44 -7.99
N PRO A 113 -0.26 -19.79 -8.46
CA PRO A 113 -0.99 -18.81 -7.66
C PRO A 113 -1.89 -19.45 -6.59
N SER A 114 -2.12 -20.77 -6.65
CA SER A 114 -2.89 -21.48 -5.64
C SER A 114 -2.01 -21.75 -4.43
N ASN A 115 -2.52 -21.54 -3.22
CA ASN A 115 -1.83 -21.94 -1.98
C ASN A 115 -1.88 -23.48 -1.78
N LEU A 116 -1.75 -24.25 -2.86
CA LEU A 116 -1.81 -25.70 -2.88
C LEU A 116 -0.40 -26.25 -3.06
N GLY A 117 -0.03 -27.24 -2.25
CA GLY A 117 1.14 -28.06 -2.53
C GLY A 117 0.81 -29.05 -3.65
N VAL A 118 1.65 -29.11 -4.67
CA VAL A 118 1.46 -30.04 -5.80
C VAL A 118 2.74 -30.82 -6.02
N ASP A 119 2.62 -32.14 -5.93
CA ASP A 119 3.71 -33.07 -6.19
C ASP A 119 3.33 -34.00 -7.35
N ILE A 120 4.27 -34.20 -8.28
CA ILE A 120 4.09 -35.18 -9.36
C ILE A 120 4.41 -36.57 -8.80
N THR A 121 3.44 -37.48 -8.83
CA THR A 121 3.65 -38.85 -8.36
C THR A 121 4.13 -39.76 -9.48
N GLU A 122 3.50 -39.67 -10.65
CA GLU A 122 3.75 -40.56 -11.77
C GLU A 122 3.45 -39.87 -13.10
N PHE A 123 4.20 -40.23 -14.15
CA PHE A 123 3.84 -39.96 -15.53
C PHE A 123 3.73 -41.27 -16.29
N GLN A 124 2.53 -41.60 -16.75
CA GLN A 124 2.27 -42.78 -17.56
C GLN A 124 2.18 -42.38 -19.03
N LYS A 125 3.14 -42.84 -19.83
CA LYS A 125 3.09 -42.67 -21.28
C LYS A 125 1.89 -43.44 -21.87
N ASN A 126 1.03 -42.73 -22.60
CA ASN A 126 -0.13 -43.31 -23.29
C ASN A 126 0.13 -43.48 -24.78
N ASP A 127 0.65 -42.43 -25.43
CA ASP A 127 0.84 -42.40 -26.89
C ASP A 127 2.06 -41.54 -27.26
N SER A 128 2.26 -41.30 -28.55
CA SER A 128 3.23 -40.34 -29.05
C SER A 128 2.68 -39.60 -30.25
N ASP A 129 2.79 -38.29 -30.20
CA ASP A 129 2.43 -37.39 -31.29
C ASP A 129 3.63 -37.19 -32.23
N PHE A 130 3.35 -36.55 -33.37
CA PHE A 130 4.32 -36.35 -34.43
C PHE A 130 4.26 -34.94 -34.99
N ALA A 131 5.41 -34.33 -35.22
CA ALA A 131 5.53 -33.03 -35.85
C ALA A 131 6.71 -32.97 -36.82
N LEU A 132 6.64 -32.03 -37.76
CA LEU A 132 7.72 -31.69 -38.68
C LEU A 132 8.22 -30.29 -38.35
N THR A 133 9.50 -30.17 -38.03
CA THR A 133 10.16 -28.87 -37.90
C THR A 133 10.94 -28.56 -39.15
N PHE A 134 10.56 -27.49 -39.82
CA PHE A 134 11.24 -26.98 -41.01
C PHE A 134 12.23 -25.91 -40.57
N HIS A 135 13.49 -26.07 -40.98
CA HIS A 135 14.57 -25.12 -40.72
C HIS A 135 14.85 -24.34 -42.00
N PHE A 136 14.59 -23.04 -41.97
CA PHE A 136 14.81 -22.13 -43.07
C PHE A 136 15.98 -21.21 -42.78
N ARG A 137 16.75 -20.96 -43.82
CA ARG A 137 17.68 -19.85 -43.90
C ARG A 137 17.01 -18.73 -44.68
N VAL A 138 17.02 -17.53 -44.11
CA VAL A 138 16.55 -16.32 -44.78
C VAL A 138 17.73 -15.40 -44.97
N GLN A 139 18.08 -15.14 -46.22
CA GLN A 139 19.15 -14.22 -46.59
C GLN A 139 18.55 -12.91 -47.07
N PHE A 140 19.03 -11.81 -46.49
CA PHE A 140 18.68 -10.46 -46.88
C PHE A 140 19.89 -9.86 -47.59
N GLU A 141 19.72 -9.51 -48.86
CA GLU A 141 20.78 -8.96 -49.70
C GLU A 141 20.38 -7.59 -50.22
N THR A 142 21.29 -6.62 -50.08
CA THR A 142 21.27 -5.40 -50.89
C THR A 142 22.52 -5.38 -51.77
N PRO A 143 22.41 -5.07 -53.07
CA PRO A 143 23.57 -5.00 -53.96
C PRO A 143 24.66 -4.02 -53.50
N ALA A 144 24.30 -3.00 -52.70
CA ALA A 144 25.22 -1.97 -52.25
C ALA A 144 26.18 -2.39 -51.13
N SER A 145 25.73 -3.18 -50.13
CA SER A 145 26.59 -3.49 -48.97
C SER A 145 25.99 -4.36 -47.86
N PHE A 146 24.68 -4.65 -47.85
CA PHE A 146 24.03 -5.34 -46.73
C PHE A 146 23.82 -6.81 -47.04
N HIS A 147 24.49 -7.68 -46.29
CA HIS A 147 24.24 -9.11 -46.26
C HIS A 147 23.98 -9.51 -44.82
N SER A 148 22.74 -9.86 -44.49
CA SER A 148 22.39 -10.48 -43.23
C SER A 148 21.69 -11.81 -43.46
N GLU A 149 21.89 -12.74 -42.54
CA GLU A 149 21.34 -14.08 -42.62
C GLU A 149 20.71 -14.44 -41.28
N GLU A 150 19.49 -14.97 -41.34
CA GLU A 150 18.73 -15.38 -40.18
C GLU A 150 18.21 -16.81 -40.33
N MET A 151 18.20 -17.54 -39.22
CA MET A 151 17.72 -18.92 -39.17
C MET A 151 16.35 -18.98 -38.50
N PHE A 152 15.35 -19.46 -39.23
CA PHE A 152 14.00 -19.65 -38.72
C PHE A 152 13.65 -21.12 -38.64
N SER A 153 13.12 -21.55 -37.50
CA SER A 153 12.52 -22.87 -37.36
C SER A 153 11.02 -22.72 -37.18
N VAL A 154 10.24 -23.61 -37.81
CA VAL A 154 8.78 -23.66 -37.67
C VAL A 154 8.34 -25.11 -37.55
N THR A 155 7.63 -25.44 -36.47
CA THR A 155 7.12 -26.78 -36.21
C THR A 155 5.62 -26.86 -36.51
N ILE A 156 5.23 -27.89 -37.26
CA ILE A 156 3.86 -28.14 -37.70
C ILE A 156 3.50 -29.61 -37.44
N ASP A 157 2.31 -29.84 -36.90
CA ASP A 157 1.69 -31.16 -36.91
C ASP A 157 1.16 -31.45 -38.32
N PRO A 158 1.68 -32.46 -39.05
CA PRO A 158 1.25 -32.72 -40.42
C PRO A 158 -0.16 -33.33 -40.54
N GLN A 159 -0.78 -33.79 -39.45
CA GLN A 159 -2.15 -34.31 -39.47
C GLN A 159 -3.17 -33.18 -39.32
N THR A 160 -3.02 -32.36 -38.28
CA THR A 160 -3.92 -31.24 -37.99
C THR A 160 -3.56 -29.98 -38.76
N GLN A 161 -2.31 -29.92 -39.27
CA GLN A 161 -1.70 -28.76 -39.89
C GLN A 161 -1.65 -27.52 -38.96
N ALA A 162 -1.73 -27.76 -37.64
CA ALA A 162 -1.56 -26.76 -36.61
C ALA A 162 -0.07 -26.39 -36.44
N ARG A 163 0.20 -25.11 -36.18
CA ARG A 163 1.55 -24.66 -35.82
C ARG A 163 1.77 -24.90 -34.34
N LEU A 164 2.95 -25.41 -34.00
CA LEU A 164 3.36 -25.73 -32.62
C LEU A 164 4.50 -24.78 -32.20
N PRO A 165 4.20 -23.52 -31.82
CA PRO A 165 5.21 -22.52 -31.49
C PRO A 165 6.00 -22.89 -30.23
N ASP A 166 5.37 -23.46 -29.21
CA ASP A 166 6.03 -23.82 -27.95
C ASP A 166 7.01 -24.96 -28.15
N LEU A 167 6.60 -25.97 -28.92
CA LEU A 167 7.51 -27.03 -29.37
C LEU A 167 8.69 -26.45 -30.15
N THR A 168 8.43 -25.50 -31.06
CA THR A 168 9.50 -24.81 -31.81
C THR A 168 10.47 -24.10 -30.87
N ALA A 169 9.97 -23.33 -29.90
CA ALA A 169 10.77 -22.58 -28.95
C ALA A 169 11.62 -23.51 -28.08
N ARG A 170 11.05 -24.61 -27.60
CA ARG A 170 11.76 -25.61 -26.80
C ARG A 170 12.88 -26.27 -27.59
N LEU A 171 12.60 -26.66 -28.84
CA LEU A 171 13.61 -27.24 -29.72
C LEU A 171 14.74 -26.27 -29.96
N THR A 172 14.46 -25.03 -30.36
CA THR A 172 15.51 -24.04 -30.64
C THR A 172 16.35 -23.71 -29.40
N SER A 173 15.75 -23.76 -28.21
CA SER A 173 16.45 -23.47 -26.95
C SER A 173 17.36 -24.61 -26.48
N HIS A 174 17.03 -25.87 -26.81
CA HIS A 174 17.72 -27.06 -26.28
C HIS A 174 18.32 -27.99 -27.34
N LEU A 175 18.27 -27.61 -28.62
CA LEU A 175 18.69 -28.44 -29.76
C LEU A 175 20.04 -29.14 -29.58
N PRO A 176 21.13 -28.47 -29.11
CA PRO A 176 22.44 -29.12 -29.00
C PRO A 176 22.48 -30.27 -27.99
N GLN A 177 21.64 -30.24 -26.95
CA GLN A 177 21.53 -31.30 -25.95
C GLN A 177 20.67 -32.44 -26.49
N LEU A 178 19.54 -32.09 -27.12
CA LEU A 178 18.60 -33.04 -27.69
C LEU A 178 19.22 -33.89 -28.82
N LEU A 179 20.06 -33.30 -29.67
CA LEU A 179 20.76 -34.00 -30.76
C LEU A 179 21.84 -34.99 -30.28
N GLN A 180 22.40 -34.82 -29.07
CA GLN A 180 23.40 -35.74 -28.52
C GLN A 180 22.79 -37.04 -28.00
N GLN A 181 21.50 -37.02 -27.65
CA GLN A 181 20.86 -38.09 -26.91
C GLN A 181 20.04 -39.04 -27.80
N ASN A 182 19.55 -38.59 -28.96
CA ASN A 182 18.60 -39.38 -29.75
C ASN A 182 18.80 -39.25 -31.27
N ASN A 183 19.18 -40.35 -31.94
CA ASN A 183 19.28 -40.43 -33.42
C ASN A 183 18.57 -41.62 -34.06
N GLU A 184 17.81 -42.43 -33.31
CA GLU A 184 17.19 -43.64 -33.87
C GLU A 184 15.69 -43.72 -33.53
N GLY A 185 14.86 -43.60 -34.56
CA GLY A 185 13.42 -43.77 -34.50
C GLY A 185 12.86 -44.34 -35.80
N GLU A 186 11.78 -45.13 -35.68
CA GLU A 186 11.04 -45.63 -36.83
C GLU A 186 10.41 -44.48 -37.61
N ARG A 187 10.51 -44.52 -38.94
CA ARG A 187 9.84 -43.53 -39.80
C ARG A 187 8.33 -43.68 -39.65
N ARG A 188 7.66 -42.59 -39.28
CA ARG A 188 6.21 -42.49 -39.48
C ARG A 188 5.94 -42.15 -40.94
N SER A 189 5.00 -42.86 -41.56
CA SER A 189 4.57 -42.56 -42.92
C SER A 189 3.65 -41.34 -42.92
N VAL A 190 4.15 -40.20 -43.37
CA VAL A 190 3.34 -39.01 -43.67
C VAL A 190 3.10 -38.95 -45.17
N SER A 191 1.90 -38.57 -45.60
CA SER A 191 1.62 -38.42 -47.02
C SER A 191 2.39 -37.23 -47.61
N GLU A 192 2.83 -37.36 -48.86
CA GLU A 192 3.54 -36.28 -49.57
C GLU A 192 2.71 -34.99 -49.61
N ALA A 193 1.39 -35.11 -49.78
CA ALA A 193 0.47 -33.98 -49.76
C ALA A 193 0.48 -33.24 -48.41
N ALA A 194 0.48 -33.97 -47.29
CA ALA A 194 0.52 -33.36 -45.96
C ALA A 194 1.86 -32.66 -45.70
N VAL A 195 2.98 -33.25 -46.14
CA VAL A 195 4.31 -32.62 -46.05
C VAL A 195 4.36 -31.32 -46.86
N GLN A 196 3.82 -31.32 -48.08
CA GLN A 196 3.80 -30.14 -48.95
C GLN A 196 2.94 -29.00 -48.36
N GLU A 197 1.79 -29.34 -47.77
CA GLU A 197 0.95 -28.35 -47.08
C GLU A 197 1.67 -27.78 -45.85
N SER A 198 2.30 -28.64 -45.04
CA SER A 198 3.07 -28.21 -43.88
C SER A 198 4.25 -27.32 -44.30
N PHE A 199 4.99 -27.69 -45.34
CA PHE A 199 6.06 -26.86 -45.88
C PHE A 199 5.56 -25.46 -46.29
N SER A 200 4.43 -25.40 -46.99
CA SER A 200 3.84 -24.12 -47.44
C SER A 200 3.41 -23.25 -46.26
N LYS A 201 2.79 -23.85 -45.23
CA LYS A 201 2.42 -23.16 -43.98
C LYS A 201 3.65 -22.67 -43.21
N ALA A 202 4.71 -23.48 -43.16
CA ALA A 202 5.96 -23.13 -42.51
C ALA A 202 6.66 -21.97 -43.23
N GLN A 203 6.75 -22.04 -44.56
CA GLN A 203 7.29 -20.97 -45.39
C GLN A 203 6.53 -19.66 -45.19
N GLN A 204 5.20 -19.69 -45.18
CA GLN A 204 4.40 -18.48 -44.93
C GLN A 204 4.63 -17.92 -43.52
N ALA A 205 4.80 -18.78 -42.51
CA ALA A 205 5.12 -18.35 -41.15
C ALA A 205 6.49 -17.66 -41.09
N VAL A 206 7.50 -18.17 -41.80
CA VAL A 206 8.82 -17.53 -41.92
C VAL A 206 8.70 -16.17 -42.61
N ILE A 207 8.00 -16.09 -43.75
CA ILE A 207 7.76 -14.82 -44.45
C ILE A 207 7.11 -13.79 -43.53
N ASN A 208 6.11 -14.20 -42.73
CA ASN A 208 5.44 -13.29 -41.81
C ASN A 208 6.37 -12.83 -40.67
N ARG A 209 7.24 -13.72 -40.17
CA ARG A 209 8.22 -13.39 -39.11
C ARG A 209 9.39 -12.56 -39.62
N SER A 210 9.74 -12.62 -40.90
CA SER A 210 10.82 -11.82 -41.48
C SER A 210 10.39 -10.40 -41.87
N ARG A 211 9.08 -10.13 -42.03
CA ARG A 211 8.57 -8.79 -42.39
C ARG A 211 9.12 -7.62 -41.55
N PRO A 212 9.19 -7.72 -40.20
CA PRO A 212 9.74 -6.63 -39.39
C PRO A 212 11.22 -6.36 -39.74
N ILE A 213 12.01 -7.40 -39.93
CA ILE A 213 13.43 -7.32 -40.30
C ILE A 213 13.57 -6.72 -41.70
N ILE A 214 12.74 -7.16 -42.66
CA ILE A 214 12.71 -6.60 -44.02
C ILE A 214 12.40 -5.10 -43.98
N SER A 215 11.42 -4.69 -43.18
CA SER A 215 11.04 -3.28 -43.04
C SER A 215 12.16 -2.42 -42.47
N GLU A 216 12.93 -2.95 -41.52
CA GLU A 216 14.08 -2.27 -40.93
C GLU A 216 15.19 -2.08 -41.97
N ILE A 217 15.58 -3.15 -42.67
CA ILE A 217 16.59 -3.12 -43.73
C ILE A 217 16.15 -2.19 -44.88
N GLN A 218 14.87 -2.21 -45.26
CA GLN A 218 14.31 -1.30 -46.26
C GLN A 218 14.43 0.16 -45.85
N THR A 219 14.15 0.48 -44.58
CA THR A 219 14.24 1.86 -44.09
C THR A 219 15.69 2.35 -44.17
N GLU A 220 16.66 1.54 -43.75
CA GLU A 220 18.08 1.89 -43.83
C GLU A 220 18.57 2.04 -45.28
N ALA A 221 18.13 1.14 -46.17
CA ALA A 221 18.46 1.21 -47.60
C ALA A 221 17.85 2.44 -48.27
N ASP A 222 16.59 2.78 -47.95
CA ASP A 222 15.89 3.96 -48.48
C ASP A 222 16.52 5.26 -47.96
N ASP A 223 16.93 5.32 -46.70
CA ASP A 223 17.63 6.47 -46.13
C ASP A 223 18.98 6.70 -46.85
N SER A 224 19.77 5.63 -47.02
CA SER A 224 21.05 5.70 -47.74
C SER A 224 20.87 6.07 -49.22
N ALA A 225 19.84 5.52 -49.88
CA ALA A 225 19.51 5.86 -51.25
C ALA A 225 19.08 7.33 -51.37
N THR A 226 18.27 7.82 -50.44
CA THR A 226 17.77 9.20 -50.43
C THR A 226 18.90 10.20 -50.28
N GLU A 227 19.83 9.99 -49.33
CA GLU A 227 21.01 10.84 -49.17
C GLU A 227 21.81 10.90 -50.48
N ARG A 228 22.05 9.74 -51.10
CA ARG A 228 22.80 9.67 -52.36
C ARG A 228 22.07 10.32 -53.54
N ILE A 229 20.75 10.16 -53.63
CA ILE A 229 19.91 10.79 -54.66
C ILE A 229 19.93 12.31 -54.51
N ASP A 230 19.85 12.82 -53.27
CA ASP A 230 19.91 14.26 -53.02
C ASP A 230 21.28 14.86 -53.35
N GLU A 231 22.37 14.12 -53.08
CA GLU A 231 23.71 14.49 -53.54
C GLU A 231 23.80 14.58 -55.08
N ILE A 232 23.24 13.58 -55.78
CA ILE A 232 23.20 13.54 -57.25
C ILE A 232 22.41 14.74 -57.78
N ARG A 233 21.19 14.95 -57.30
CA ARG A 233 20.34 16.09 -57.68
C ARG A 233 21.06 17.41 -57.48
N SER A 234 21.66 17.61 -56.30
CA SER A 234 22.39 18.84 -55.98
C SER A 234 23.56 19.09 -56.96
N TRP A 235 24.31 18.05 -57.31
CA TRP A 235 25.41 18.15 -58.26
C TRP A 235 24.93 18.54 -59.68
N TYR A 236 23.85 17.90 -60.16
CA TYR A 236 23.28 18.21 -61.48
C TYR A 236 22.61 19.59 -61.52
N GLU A 237 21.87 19.99 -60.48
CA GLU A 237 21.30 21.34 -60.34
C GLU A 237 22.38 22.43 -60.36
N GLN A 238 23.49 22.23 -59.63
CA GLN A 238 24.64 23.14 -59.68
C GLN A 238 25.16 23.27 -61.11
N ARG A 239 25.32 22.15 -61.81
CA ARG A 239 25.84 22.13 -63.19
C ARG A 239 24.91 22.84 -64.17
N GLN A 240 23.59 22.70 -64.01
CA GLN A 240 22.60 23.42 -64.80
C GLN A 240 22.61 24.93 -64.53
N SER A 241 22.79 25.33 -63.26
CA SER A 241 22.93 26.73 -62.85
C SER A 241 24.16 27.40 -63.49
N GLU A 242 25.29 26.70 -63.56
CA GLU A 242 26.50 27.17 -64.27
C GLU A 242 26.24 27.43 -65.77
N LEU A 243 25.36 26.66 -66.40
CA LEU A 243 24.95 26.90 -67.79
C LEU A 243 24.03 28.12 -67.93
N ASP A 244 23.12 28.35 -66.98
CA ASP A 244 22.28 29.55 -66.94
C ASP A 244 23.10 30.83 -66.66
N GLU A 245 24.16 30.72 -65.87
CA GLU A 245 25.09 31.82 -65.62
C GLU A 245 25.80 32.26 -66.91
N GLN A 246 26.14 31.32 -67.80
CA GLN A 246 26.70 31.65 -69.13
C GLN A 246 25.72 32.46 -69.98
N ILE A 247 24.43 32.09 -69.98
CA ILE A 247 23.37 32.85 -70.66
C ILE A 247 23.26 34.25 -70.04
N THR A 248 23.24 34.33 -68.71
CA THR A 248 23.12 35.59 -67.97
C THR A 248 24.29 36.53 -68.27
N SER A 249 25.52 36.04 -68.23
CA SER A 249 26.74 36.78 -68.61
C SER A 249 26.67 37.32 -70.04
N GLN A 250 26.19 36.50 -70.98
CA GLN A 250 26.04 36.92 -72.37
C GLN A 250 24.93 37.98 -72.55
N VAL A 251 23.84 37.89 -71.78
CA VAL A 251 22.80 38.93 -71.71
C VAL A 251 23.37 40.24 -71.15
N GLU A 252 24.22 40.17 -70.14
CA GLU A 252 24.89 41.35 -69.60
C GLU A 252 25.85 42.00 -70.60
N GLU A 253 26.57 41.23 -71.40
CA GLU A 253 27.40 41.77 -72.50
C GLU A 253 26.55 42.58 -73.49
N ILE A 254 25.37 42.08 -73.86
CA ILE A 254 24.42 42.83 -74.70
C ILE A 254 23.96 44.13 -74.01
N ARG A 255 23.69 44.09 -72.69
CA ARG A 255 23.37 45.29 -71.89
C ARG A 255 24.53 46.29 -71.87
N LYS A 256 25.78 45.83 -71.75
CA LYS A 256 26.99 46.67 -71.81
C LYS A 256 27.10 47.37 -73.16
N TRP A 257 26.89 46.66 -74.27
CA TRP A 257 26.89 47.27 -75.60
C TRP A 257 25.77 48.29 -75.80
N ASN A 258 24.56 48.01 -75.30
CA ASN A 258 23.45 48.98 -75.28
C ASN A 258 23.80 50.26 -74.52
N LYS A 259 24.44 50.15 -73.35
CA LYS A 259 24.90 51.30 -72.55
C LYS A 259 25.98 52.11 -73.28
N LYS A 260 26.97 51.43 -73.89
CA LYS A 260 28.03 52.06 -74.69
C LYS A 260 27.46 52.79 -75.91
N TYR A 261 26.46 52.20 -76.58
CA TYR A 261 25.73 52.81 -77.70
C TYR A 261 25.04 54.12 -77.28
N ARG A 262 24.25 54.10 -76.19
CA ARG A 262 23.53 55.30 -75.69
C ARG A 262 24.46 56.46 -75.34
N LYS A 263 25.67 56.17 -74.83
CA LYS A 263 26.67 57.18 -74.43
C LYS A 263 27.50 57.73 -75.60
N ALA A 264 27.47 57.11 -76.78
CA ALA A 264 28.34 57.49 -77.89
C ALA A 264 27.88 58.79 -78.57
N ARG A 265 28.83 59.75 -78.75
CA ARG A 265 28.58 61.07 -79.35
C ARG A 265 28.79 61.14 -80.87
N LYS A 266 29.56 60.22 -81.46
CA LYS A 266 29.88 60.17 -82.90
C LYS A 266 29.12 59.03 -83.59
N ASP A 267 28.65 59.29 -84.81
CA ASP A 267 27.85 58.31 -85.57
C ASP A 267 28.65 57.06 -85.97
N SER A 268 29.93 57.23 -86.34
CA SER A 268 30.82 56.12 -86.67
C SER A 268 31.02 55.15 -85.48
N THR A 269 31.13 55.67 -84.25
CA THR A 269 31.23 54.86 -83.03
C THR A 269 29.91 54.15 -82.69
N ARG A 270 28.76 54.80 -82.94
CA ARG A 270 27.43 54.18 -82.76
C ARG A 270 27.25 52.97 -83.67
N ARG A 271 27.63 53.06 -84.94
CA ARG A 271 27.56 51.93 -85.89
C ARG A 271 28.40 50.73 -85.44
N LYS A 272 29.63 50.97 -84.94
CA LYS A 272 30.48 49.91 -84.39
C LYS A 272 29.80 49.17 -83.22
N TYR A 273 29.22 49.90 -82.26
CA TYR A 273 28.54 49.26 -81.13
C TYR A 273 27.24 48.53 -81.51
N ILE A 274 26.50 49.00 -82.53
CA ILE A 274 25.36 48.25 -83.08
C ILE A 274 25.82 46.92 -83.67
N ASN A 275 26.92 46.92 -84.43
CA ASN A 275 27.45 45.69 -85.02
C ASN A 275 27.88 44.69 -83.95
N ASN A 276 28.66 45.14 -82.96
CA ASN A 276 29.06 44.31 -81.82
C ASN A 276 27.86 43.78 -81.02
N LYS A 277 26.81 44.60 -80.84
CA LYS A 277 25.57 44.17 -80.19
C LYS A 277 24.88 43.05 -80.99
N ARG A 278 24.73 43.22 -82.31
CA ARG A 278 24.11 42.21 -83.18
C ARG A 278 24.89 40.90 -83.20
N GLU A 279 26.20 40.97 -83.11
CA GLU A 279 27.07 39.79 -82.97
C GLU A 279 26.84 39.12 -81.61
N ALA A 280 26.82 39.87 -80.52
CA ALA A 280 26.52 39.35 -79.19
C ALA A 280 25.11 38.72 -79.09
N GLU A 281 24.10 39.29 -79.75
CA GLU A 281 22.74 38.73 -79.85
C GLU A 281 22.72 37.41 -80.64
N ARG A 282 23.46 37.31 -81.75
CA ARG A 282 23.62 36.05 -82.49
C ARG A 282 24.31 34.97 -81.65
N ASN A 283 25.35 35.35 -80.92
CA ASN A 283 26.06 34.44 -80.02
C ASN A 283 25.16 33.98 -78.86
N LEU A 284 24.31 34.85 -78.31
CA LEU A 284 23.33 34.49 -77.28
C LEU A 284 22.33 33.45 -77.81
N GLU A 285 21.80 33.64 -79.02
CA GLU A 285 20.85 32.70 -79.62
C GLU A 285 21.47 31.32 -79.83
N GLN A 286 22.71 31.27 -80.31
CA GLN A 286 23.44 30.01 -80.45
C GLN A 286 23.77 29.37 -79.08
N LEU A 287 24.15 30.18 -78.09
CA LEU A 287 24.44 29.72 -76.74
C LEU A 287 23.19 29.12 -76.08
N LYS A 288 22.02 29.77 -76.21
CA LYS A 288 20.75 29.27 -75.68
C LYS A 288 20.43 27.87 -76.20
N LYS A 289 20.51 27.65 -77.52
CA LYS A 289 20.28 26.34 -78.13
C LYS A 289 21.27 25.28 -77.64
N THR A 290 22.53 25.68 -77.42
CA THR A 290 23.57 24.78 -76.92
C THR A 290 23.34 24.42 -75.46
N VAL A 291 22.99 25.40 -74.62
CA VAL A 291 22.66 25.20 -73.21
C VAL A 291 21.42 24.34 -73.04
N GLU A 292 20.36 24.60 -73.80
CA GLU A 292 19.12 23.81 -73.79
C GLU A 292 19.41 22.34 -74.14
N LYS A 293 20.21 22.09 -75.18
CA LYS A 293 20.63 20.73 -75.53
C LYS A 293 21.40 20.06 -74.38
N LYS A 294 22.36 20.77 -73.78
CA LYS A 294 23.18 20.25 -72.66
C LYS A 294 22.36 19.98 -71.41
N LYS A 295 21.37 20.83 -71.09
CA LYS A 295 20.47 20.61 -69.95
C LYS A 295 19.68 19.32 -70.13
N ARG A 296 19.12 19.09 -71.32
CA ARG A 296 18.44 17.82 -71.63
C ARG A 296 19.37 16.60 -71.49
N GLU A 297 20.63 16.72 -71.93
CA GLU A 297 21.62 15.64 -71.75
C GLU A 297 21.89 15.39 -70.26
N LEU A 298 22.04 16.45 -69.46
CA LEU A 298 22.21 16.35 -68.01
C LEU A 298 20.99 15.74 -67.30
N ASP A 299 19.76 16.11 -67.70
CA ASP A 299 18.52 15.53 -67.14
C ASP A 299 18.43 14.02 -67.41
N GLU A 300 18.83 13.57 -68.62
CA GLU A 300 18.85 12.16 -69.00
C GLU A 300 19.92 11.36 -68.23
N GLU A 301 21.10 11.95 -68.03
CA GLU A 301 22.17 11.35 -67.21
C GLU A 301 21.77 11.27 -65.73
N GLU A 302 21.19 12.34 -65.17
CA GLU A 302 20.72 12.39 -63.78
C GLU A 302 19.69 11.29 -63.51
N ALA A 303 18.69 11.14 -64.38
CA ALA A 303 17.67 10.10 -64.23
C ALA A 303 18.29 8.69 -64.22
N THR A 304 19.28 8.45 -65.09
CA THR A 304 19.97 7.15 -65.16
C THR A 304 20.77 6.87 -63.87
N GLU A 305 21.49 7.86 -63.35
CA GLU A 305 22.25 7.71 -62.10
C GLU A 305 21.33 7.50 -60.88
N ILE A 306 20.17 8.16 -60.84
CA ILE A 306 19.17 7.93 -59.79
C ILE A 306 18.59 6.52 -59.86
N ASP A 307 18.21 6.05 -61.06
CA ASP A 307 17.70 4.69 -61.26
C ASP A 307 18.73 3.63 -60.82
N GLU A 308 20.02 3.83 -61.14
CA GLU A 308 21.09 2.94 -60.67
C GLU A 308 21.23 2.92 -59.14
N VAL A 309 21.00 4.03 -58.45
CA VAL A 309 21.02 4.07 -56.98
C VAL A 309 19.83 3.32 -56.41
N ILE A 310 18.63 3.47 -56.97
CA ILE A 310 17.44 2.75 -56.52
C ILE A 310 17.65 1.24 -56.68
N ASP A 311 18.09 0.80 -57.86
CA ASP A 311 18.32 -0.62 -58.14
C ASP A 311 19.38 -1.25 -57.21
N ARG A 312 20.42 -0.50 -56.84
CA ARG A 312 21.47 -0.98 -55.92
C ARG A 312 21.01 -1.08 -54.47
N ASN A 313 19.94 -0.38 -54.10
CA ASN A 313 19.38 -0.39 -52.75
C ASN A 313 18.10 -1.26 -52.64
N GLU A 314 17.70 -1.94 -53.71
CA GLU A 314 16.62 -2.92 -53.65
C GLU A 314 16.98 -4.09 -52.69
N VAL A 315 16.11 -4.35 -51.72
CA VAL A 315 16.27 -5.45 -50.76
C VAL A 315 15.73 -6.73 -51.36
N LYS A 316 16.61 -7.72 -51.58
CA LYS A 316 16.26 -9.06 -52.03
C LYS A 316 16.25 -10.02 -50.84
N VAL A 317 15.22 -10.85 -50.78
CA VAL A 317 15.03 -11.84 -49.71
C VAL A 317 14.97 -13.22 -50.32
N ASP A 318 15.96 -14.06 -50.01
CA ASP A 318 15.94 -15.48 -50.36
C ASP A 318 15.54 -16.33 -49.15
N VAL A 319 14.57 -17.23 -49.35
CA VAL A 319 14.10 -18.15 -48.30
C VAL A 319 14.39 -19.56 -48.77
N SER A 320 15.41 -20.16 -48.17
CA SER A 320 15.93 -21.47 -48.53
C SER A 320 15.67 -22.49 -47.41
N LEU A 321 15.12 -23.66 -47.75
CA LEU A 321 14.98 -24.77 -46.81
C LEU A 321 16.34 -25.43 -46.57
N VAL A 322 16.80 -25.42 -45.32
CA VAL A 322 18.06 -26.05 -44.91
C VAL A 322 17.83 -27.52 -44.60
N GLY A 323 16.80 -27.84 -43.84
CA GLY A 323 16.50 -29.21 -43.45
C GLY A 323 15.13 -29.35 -42.79
N VAL A 324 14.71 -30.60 -42.61
CA VAL A 324 13.47 -30.96 -41.91
C VAL A 324 13.81 -31.93 -40.79
N THR A 325 13.34 -31.67 -39.59
CA THR A 325 13.47 -32.56 -38.44
C THR A 325 12.13 -33.21 -38.16
N GLU A 326 12.07 -34.53 -38.23
CA GLU A 326 10.93 -35.33 -37.79
C GLU A 326 10.98 -35.47 -36.28
N ILE A 327 9.88 -35.10 -35.60
CA ILE A 327 9.82 -35.09 -34.14
C ILE A 327 8.72 -36.01 -33.69
N THR A 328 9.09 -37.00 -32.89
CA THR A 328 8.12 -37.83 -32.16
C THR A 328 8.20 -37.46 -30.70
N TYR A 329 7.10 -37.03 -30.10
CA TYR A 329 7.06 -36.62 -28.70
C TYR A 329 5.97 -37.37 -27.95
N VAL A 330 6.24 -37.73 -26.71
CA VAL A 330 5.32 -38.51 -25.88
C VAL A 330 4.14 -37.66 -25.42
N ARG A 331 2.97 -38.30 -25.31
CA ARG A 331 1.78 -37.80 -24.61
C ARG A 331 1.39 -38.83 -23.58
N GLY A 332 1.04 -38.40 -22.37
CA GLY A 332 0.70 -39.30 -21.27
C GLY A 332 -0.29 -38.71 -20.30
N THR A 333 -0.59 -39.51 -19.27
CA THR A 333 -1.30 -39.06 -18.09
C THR A 333 -0.28 -38.70 -17.02
N LEU A 334 -0.39 -37.50 -16.47
CA LEU A 334 0.36 -37.04 -15.33
C LEU A 334 -0.53 -37.15 -14.09
N THR A 335 -0.06 -37.87 -13.09
CA THR A 335 -0.76 -38.03 -11.82
C THR A 335 -0.17 -37.05 -10.81
N LEU A 336 -1.04 -36.23 -10.23
CA LEU A 336 -0.72 -35.13 -9.34
C LEU A 336 -1.31 -35.42 -7.96
N ASP A 337 -0.47 -35.37 -6.93
CA ASP A 337 -0.93 -35.27 -5.54
C ASP A 337 -1.07 -33.78 -5.19
N ILE A 338 -2.30 -33.37 -4.89
CA ILE A 338 -2.66 -31.98 -4.61
C ILE A 338 -3.08 -31.90 -3.14
N GLN A 339 -2.43 -31.03 -2.37
CA GLN A 339 -2.67 -30.88 -0.94
C GLN A 339 -2.91 -29.42 -0.54
N SER A 340 -3.87 -29.23 0.37
CA SER A 340 -4.05 -28.01 1.14
C SER A 340 -3.59 -28.24 2.59
N SER A 341 -3.80 -27.27 3.47
CA SER A 341 -3.52 -27.44 4.90
C SER A 341 -4.35 -28.52 5.60
N GLN A 342 -5.48 -28.94 5.00
CA GLN A 342 -6.43 -29.87 5.65
C GLN A 342 -6.79 -31.10 4.83
N VAL A 343 -6.77 -30.99 3.50
CA VAL A 343 -7.20 -32.07 2.60
C VAL A 343 -6.14 -32.37 1.56
N GLN A 344 -6.13 -33.61 1.09
CA GLN A 344 -5.32 -34.07 -0.01
C GLN A 344 -6.21 -34.82 -1.00
N THR A 345 -5.97 -34.61 -2.28
CA THR A 345 -6.62 -35.34 -3.37
C THR A 345 -5.60 -35.70 -4.44
N GLN A 346 -5.99 -36.60 -5.34
CA GLN A 346 -5.19 -37.00 -6.48
C GLN A 346 -5.95 -36.66 -7.76
N ALA A 347 -5.26 -36.04 -8.71
CA ALA A 347 -5.83 -35.70 -10.01
C ALA A 347 -4.98 -36.31 -11.13
N GLU A 348 -5.65 -36.74 -12.19
CA GLU A 348 -5.01 -37.20 -13.42
C GLU A 348 -5.25 -36.18 -14.52
N VAL A 349 -4.17 -35.71 -15.16
CA VAL A 349 -4.26 -34.77 -16.28
C VAL A 349 -3.58 -35.33 -17.51
N THR A 350 -4.13 -35.03 -18.68
CA THR A 350 -3.40 -35.28 -19.93
C THR A 350 -2.27 -34.28 -20.03
N TYR A 351 -1.05 -34.77 -20.23
CA TYR A 351 0.15 -33.94 -20.30
C TYR A 351 0.95 -34.20 -21.58
N HIS A 352 1.38 -33.10 -22.20
CA HIS A 352 2.31 -33.08 -23.32
C HIS A 352 3.67 -32.50 -22.89
N PRO A 353 4.61 -33.34 -22.42
CA PRO A 353 5.91 -32.86 -21.97
C PRO A 353 6.65 -31.94 -22.93
N ALA A 354 6.47 -32.10 -24.24
CA ALA A 354 7.21 -31.35 -25.24
C ALA A 354 6.71 -29.92 -25.45
N THR A 355 5.44 -29.64 -25.19
CA THR A 355 4.80 -28.32 -25.27
C THR A 355 4.50 -27.73 -23.90
N ASP A 356 4.59 -28.53 -22.84
CA ASP A 356 4.13 -28.18 -21.48
C ASP A 356 2.62 -27.85 -21.44
N GLU A 357 1.84 -28.51 -22.30
CA GLU A 357 0.37 -28.37 -22.34
C GLU A 357 -0.30 -29.43 -21.46
N TYR A 358 -1.35 -29.00 -20.77
CA TYR A 358 -2.14 -29.81 -19.84
C TYR A 358 -3.62 -29.72 -20.23
N HIS A 359 -4.34 -30.83 -20.13
CA HIS A 359 -5.78 -30.89 -20.40
C HIS A 359 -6.50 -31.88 -19.47
N GLY A 360 -7.79 -31.64 -19.25
CA GLY A 360 -8.65 -32.53 -18.49
C GLY A 360 -8.50 -32.41 -16.97
N LEU A 361 -7.95 -31.29 -16.49
CA LEU A 361 -8.02 -30.93 -15.08
C LEU A 361 -9.38 -30.27 -14.81
N ASP A 362 -10.44 -31.07 -14.80
CA ASP A 362 -11.79 -30.53 -14.80
C ASP A 362 -12.27 -30.13 -13.39
N CYS A 363 -12.95 -28.99 -13.30
CA CYS A 363 -13.67 -28.60 -12.09
C CYS A 363 -14.76 -29.64 -11.78
N GLU A 364 -14.78 -30.18 -10.57
CA GLU A 364 -15.76 -31.19 -10.17
C GLU A 364 -17.21 -30.67 -10.18
N VAL A 365 -17.43 -29.35 -10.10
CA VAL A 365 -18.76 -28.72 -10.10
C VAL A 365 -19.24 -28.36 -11.51
N CYS A 366 -18.44 -27.61 -12.27
CA CYS A 366 -18.86 -27.05 -13.56
C CYS A 366 -18.26 -27.75 -14.78
N SER A 367 -17.38 -28.74 -14.56
CA SER A 367 -16.66 -29.49 -15.60
C SER A 367 -15.84 -28.63 -16.57
N ARG A 368 -15.51 -27.39 -16.18
CA ARG A 368 -14.60 -26.54 -16.94
C ARG A 368 -13.16 -26.96 -16.65
N ASP A 369 -12.33 -27.04 -17.69
CA ASP A 369 -10.90 -27.30 -17.55
C ASP A 369 -10.23 -26.13 -16.81
N LEU A 370 -9.65 -26.43 -15.66
CA LEU A 370 -9.02 -25.47 -14.77
C LEU A 370 -7.71 -24.93 -15.34
N THR A 371 -7.11 -25.61 -16.31
CA THR A 371 -5.90 -25.12 -17.01
C THR A 371 -6.19 -23.86 -17.86
N GLU A 372 -7.45 -23.54 -18.13
CA GLU A 372 -7.89 -22.40 -18.94
C GLU A 372 -8.15 -21.11 -18.11
N GLY A 373 -7.18 -20.75 -17.25
CA GLY A 373 -7.16 -19.46 -16.55
C GLY A 373 -8.15 -19.33 -15.39
N VAL A 374 -8.55 -20.44 -14.77
CA VAL A 374 -9.38 -20.49 -13.56
C VAL A 374 -8.51 -20.95 -12.40
N LEU A 375 -8.59 -20.30 -11.24
CA LEU A 375 -7.71 -20.62 -10.12
C LEU A 375 -8.18 -21.91 -9.42
N PRO A 376 -7.39 -22.99 -9.39
CA PRO A 376 -7.78 -24.22 -8.73
C PRO A 376 -7.79 -24.05 -7.20
N ARG A 377 -8.80 -24.60 -6.56
CA ARG A 377 -9.01 -24.67 -5.11
C ARG A 377 -9.35 -26.10 -4.72
N LEU A 378 -8.93 -26.51 -3.53
CA LEU A 378 -9.43 -27.72 -2.88
C LEU A 378 -10.49 -27.35 -1.87
N CYS A 379 -11.70 -27.89 -2.05
CA CYS A 379 -12.75 -27.72 -1.05
C CYS A 379 -12.47 -28.55 0.20
N SER A 380 -13.17 -28.29 1.30
CA SER A 380 -13.05 -28.99 2.59
C SER A 380 -13.30 -30.50 2.53
N ASN A 381 -13.94 -30.99 1.47
CA ASN A 381 -14.16 -32.42 1.22
C ASN A 381 -13.14 -33.03 0.24
N GLY A 382 -12.17 -32.25 -0.25
CA GLY A 382 -11.13 -32.71 -1.17
C GLY A 382 -11.48 -32.63 -2.66
N HIS A 383 -12.62 -32.05 -3.02
CA HIS A 383 -12.96 -31.82 -4.43
C HIS A 383 -12.07 -30.73 -5.02
N LEU A 384 -11.57 -30.97 -6.23
CA LEU A 384 -10.84 -29.98 -7.00
C LEU A 384 -11.80 -29.12 -7.81
N VAL A 385 -11.85 -27.84 -7.49
CA VAL A 385 -12.83 -26.90 -8.07
C VAL A 385 -12.15 -25.60 -8.48
N GLY A 386 -12.77 -24.87 -9.40
CA GLY A 386 -12.35 -23.52 -9.73
C GLY A 386 -12.84 -22.52 -8.69
N ASP A 387 -12.12 -21.42 -8.53
CA ASP A 387 -12.52 -20.31 -7.67
C ASP A 387 -13.96 -19.80 -7.85
N PRO A 388 -14.59 -19.79 -9.04
CA PRO A 388 -15.97 -19.32 -9.19
C PRO A 388 -17.01 -20.34 -8.71
N CYS A 389 -16.60 -21.59 -8.45
CA CYS A 389 -17.44 -22.68 -8.00
C CYS A 389 -17.24 -23.00 -6.50
N SER A 390 -16.55 -22.10 -5.78
CA SER A 390 -16.29 -22.26 -4.36
C SER A 390 -16.32 -20.92 -3.62
N ASN A 391 -16.80 -20.95 -2.39
CA ASN A 391 -16.70 -19.83 -1.45
C ASN A 391 -15.77 -20.22 -0.31
N SER A 392 -15.03 -19.26 0.25
CA SER A 392 -14.12 -19.50 1.37
C SER A 392 -14.69 -18.99 2.68
N CYS A 393 -14.56 -19.78 3.73
CA CYS A 393 -14.87 -19.30 5.07
C CYS A 393 -13.88 -18.21 5.49
N ARG A 394 -14.40 -17.08 5.95
CA ARG A 394 -13.61 -15.92 6.37
C ARG A 394 -12.59 -16.20 7.48
N ASN A 395 -12.89 -17.13 8.39
CA ASN A 395 -12.11 -17.36 9.60
C ASN A 395 -11.02 -18.42 9.43
N CYS A 396 -11.28 -19.45 8.63
CA CYS A 396 -10.35 -20.56 8.43
C CYS A 396 -9.82 -20.69 6.99
N ASP A 397 -10.26 -19.82 6.07
CA ASP A 397 -9.92 -19.79 4.64
C ASP A 397 -10.21 -21.09 3.87
N LEU A 398 -10.94 -22.04 4.46
CA LEU A 398 -11.33 -23.28 3.79
C LEU A 398 -12.37 -22.99 2.73
N ALA A 399 -12.14 -23.55 1.53
CA ALA A 399 -13.07 -23.47 0.43
C ALA A 399 -14.19 -24.52 0.57
N TYR A 400 -15.40 -24.14 0.15
CA TYR A 400 -16.58 -25.00 0.09
C TYR A 400 -17.20 -24.84 -1.28
N CYS A 401 -17.42 -25.95 -1.99
CA CYS A 401 -17.99 -25.93 -3.33
C CYS A 401 -19.48 -26.27 -3.31
N ASP A 402 -20.20 -25.83 -4.34
CA ASP A 402 -21.67 -25.94 -4.40
C ASP A 402 -22.17 -27.40 -4.43
N ASP A 403 -21.38 -28.33 -4.99
CA ASP A 403 -21.74 -29.76 -5.07
C ASP A 403 -21.44 -30.57 -3.79
N CYS A 404 -20.83 -29.96 -2.77
CA CYS A 404 -20.68 -30.63 -1.49
C CYS A 404 -22.04 -30.74 -0.79
N ASP A 405 -22.74 -31.85 -1.01
CA ASP A 405 -24.06 -32.20 -0.43
C ASP A 405 -24.02 -32.46 1.10
N THR A 406 -23.00 -31.94 1.77
CA THR A 406 -22.86 -32.05 3.23
C THR A 406 -23.28 -30.75 3.88
N THR A 407 -23.78 -30.88 5.11
CA THR A 407 -24.20 -29.87 6.10
C THR A 407 -23.30 -28.64 6.32
N ALA A 408 -22.26 -28.42 5.52
CA ALA A 408 -21.44 -27.24 5.49
C ALA A 408 -22.08 -26.15 4.62
N THR A 409 -23.32 -25.75 4.95
CA THR A 409 -23.83 -24.46 4.47
C THR A 409 -22.98 -23.38 5.10
N LEU A 410 -22.36 -22.55 4.27
CA LEU A 410 -21.78 -21.30 4.72
C LEU A 410 -22.94 -20.40 5.17
N ASP A 411 -22.82 -19.86 6.38
CA ASP A 411 -23.70 -18.82 6.88
C ASP A 411 -23.03 -17.46 6.65
N ASN A 412 -23.81 -16.39 6.50
CA ASN A 412 -23.26 -15.04 6.40
C ASN A 412 -23.19 -14.40 7.79
N CYS A 413 -22.01 -13.96 8.19
CA CYS A 413 -21.85 -13.20 9.43
C CYS A 413 -22.70 -11.92 9.35
N THR A 414 -23.57 -11.66 10.32
CA THR A 414 -24.42 -10.44 10.29
C THR A 414 -23.66 -9.14 10.48
N VAL A 415 -22.39 -9.20 10.95
CA VAL A 415 -21.54 -8.04 11.20
C VAL A 415 -20.73 -7.66 9.95
N CYS A 416 -20.00 -8.60 9.35
CA CYS A 416 -19.18 -8.33 8.14
C CYS A 416 -19.79 -8.78 6.81
N LEU A 417 -20.89 -9.54 6.84
CA LEU A 417 -21.59 -10.10 5.67
C LEU A 417 -20.77 -11.12 4.85
N GLU A 418 -19.65 -11.59 5.37
CA GLU A 418 -18.81 -12.61 4.75
C GLU A 418 -19.23 -14.03 5.15
N ASP A 419 -18.88 -15.01 4.33
CA ASP A 419 -19.24 -16.41 4.52
C ASP A 419 -18.43 -17.07 5.65
N VAL A 420 -19.11 -17.83 6.49
CA VAL A 420 -18.55 -18.51 7.68
C VAL A 420 -19.01 -19.96 7.69
N CYS A 421 -18.07 -20.89 7.88
CA CYS A 421 -18.40 -22.30 7.96
C CYS A 421 -19.01 -22.67 9.33
N GLN A 422 -19.72 -23.79 9.37
CA GLN A 422 -20.38 -24.30 10.58
C GLN A 422 -19.44 -24.51 11.79
N SER A 423 -18.13 -24.69 11.57
CA SER A 423 -17.16 -24.80 12.67
C SER A 423 -16.64 -23.46 13.18
N CYS A 424 -16.84 -22.38 12.43
CA CYS A 424 -16.39 -21.03 12.78
C CYS A 424 -17.54 -20.06 13.05
N VAL A 425 -18.78 -20.48 12.78
CA VAL A 425 -19.97 -19.72 13.07
C VAL A 425 -20.36 -19.91 14.53
N GLU A 426 -20.65 -18.80 15.18
CA GLU A 426 -21.24 -18.75 16.50
C GLU A 426 -22.60 -18.05 16.41
N VAL A 427 -23.50 -18.35 17.36
CA VAL A 427 -24.82 -17.74 17.42
C VAL A 427 -24.83 -16.80 18.62
N CYS A 428 -25.06 -15.51 18.36
CA CYS A 428 -25.24 -14.53 19.43
C CYS A 428 -26.49 -14.89 20.23
N LEU A 429 -26.38 -15.17 21.54
CA LEU A 429 -27.53 -15.52 22.36
C LEU A 429 -28.46 -14.33 22.68
N THR A 430 -28.02 -13.10 22.38
CA THR A 430 -28.82 -11.88 22.55
C THR A 430 -29.74 -11.61 21.35
N CYS A 431 -29.26 -11.80 20.12
CA CYS A 431 -30.01 -11.49 18.89
C CYS A 431 -30.21 -12.69 17.94
N GLU A 432 -29.80 -13.88 18.36
CA GLU A 432 -29.93 -15.17 17.64
C GLU A 432 -29.30 -15.19 16.24
N SER A 433 -28.44 -14.21 15.94
CA SER A 433 -27.81 -14.05 14.63
C SER A 433 -26.52 -14.86 14.52
N ALA A 434 -26.24 -15.36 13.31
CA ALA A 434 -24.98 -16.03 12.96
C ALA A 434 -23.85 -15.02 12.80
N VAL A 435 -22.75 -15.22 13.53
CA VAL A 435 -21.62 -14.31 13.58
C VAL A 435 -20.32 -15.11 13.53
N CYS A 436 -19.27 -14.59 12.89
CA CYS A 436 -17.98 -15.25 12.92
C CYS A 436 -17.31 -15.10 14.29
N SER A 437 -16.39 -16.02 14.61
CA SER A 437 -15.64 -15.97 15.88
C SER A 437 -14.79 -14.72 16.09
N ASP A 438 -14.57 -13.91 15.04
CA ASP A 438 -13.83 -12.64 15.14
C ASP A 438 -14.74 -11.48 15.57
N HIS A 439 -16.05 -11.67 15.51
CA HIS A 439 -17.04 -10.66 15.87
C HIS A 439 -17.94 -11.11 17.05
N THR A 440 -17.52 -12.16 17.76
CA THR A 440 -18.13 -12.63 19.00
C THR A 440 -17.15 -12.58 20.15
N ASP A 441 -17.68 -12.38 21.35
CA ASP A 441 -16.95 -12.50 22.59
C ASP A 441 -17.86 -13.07 23.68
N ILE A 442 -17.29 -13.51 24.79
CA ILE A 442 -18.00 -14.14 25.90
C ILE A 442 -18.32 -13.07 26.94
N CYS A 443 -19.61 -12.87 27.24
CA CYS A 443 -20.01 -11.99 28.32
C CYS A 443 -19.50 -12.52 29.66
N ASP A 444 -18.75 -11.71 30.40
CA ASP A 444 -18.14 -12.13 31.68
C ASP A 444 -19.19 -12.44 32.76
N SER A 445 -20.33 -11.74 32.75
CA SER A 445 -21.42 -11.94 33.74
C SER A 445 -22.21 -13.25 33.54
N CYS A 446 -22.50 -13.65 32.30
CA CYS A 446 -23.35 -14.83 32.03
C CYS A 446 -22.66 -15.98 31.28
N GLY A 447 -21.44 -15.78 30.79
CA GLY A 447 -20.67 -16.76 30.03
C GLY A 447 -21.25 -17.06 28.64
N GLN A 448 -22.15 -16.23 28.13
CA GLN A 448 -22.79 -16.42 26.83
C GLN A 448 -22.01 -15.74 25.72
N ALA A 449 -21.95 -16.39 24.54
CA ALA A 449 -21.39 -15.79 23.34
C ALA A 449 -22.34 -14.71 22.81
N THR A 450 -21.80 -13.51 22.66
CA THR A 450 -22.53 -12.32 22.24
C THR A 450 -21.72 -11.60 21.17
N CYS A 451 -22.39 -11.10 20.13
CA CYS A 451 -21.71 -10.35 19.08
C CYS A 451 -21.37 -8.93 19.54
N HIS A 452 -20.36 -8.31 18.94
CA HIS A 452 -19.96 -6.92 19.25
C HIS A 452 -21.02 -5.85 18.90
N LEU A 453 -22.18 -6.23 18.36
CA LEU A 453 -23.34 -5.33 18.20
C LEU A 453 -24.34 -5.40 19.35
N CYS A 454 -24.22 -6.41 20.23
CA CYS A 454 -25.13 -6.66 21.35
C CYS A 454 -24.39 -6.67 22.70
N GLY A 455 -23.19 -6.10 22.73
CA GLY A 455 -22.35 -5.98 23.91
C GLY A 455 -21.16 -5.06 23.67
N GLU A 456 -20.56 -4.63 24.77
CA GLU A 456 -19.41 -3.72 24.81
C GLU A 456 -18.53 -4.06 26.03
N GLU A 457 -17.32 -3.51 26.07
CA GLU A 457 -16.46 -3.60 27.25
C GLU A 457 -16.94 -2.65 28.36
N CYS A 458 -16.93 -3.12 29.61
CA CYS A 458 -17.18 -2.24 30.75
C CYS A 458 -16.02 -1.25 30.92
N THR A 459 -16.33 0.05 31.01
CA THR A 459 -15.31 1.11 31.16
C THR A 459 -14.42 0.96 32.41
N THR A 460 -14.92 0.31 33.48
CA THR A 460 -14.18 0.15 34.74
C THR A 460 -13.18 -1.02 34.68
N CYS A 461 -13.59 -2.21 34.22
CA CYS A 461 -12.76 -3.42 34.26
C CYS A 461 -12.25 -3.89 32.90
N GLY A 462 -12.80 -3.37 31.80
CA GLY A 462 -12.44 -3.74 30.43
C GLY A 462 -12.89 -5.13 29.98
N SER A 463 -13.66 -5.87 30.79
CA SER A 463 -14.27 -7.13 30.35
C SER A 463 -15.47 -6.88 29.46
N PHE A 464 -15.71 -7.77 28.50
CA PHE A 464 -16.85 -7.70 27.60
C PHE A 464 -18.13 -8.18 28.29
N HIS A 465 -19.22 -7.44 28.11
CA HIS A 465 -20.54 -7.81 28.62
C HIS A 465 -21.61 -7.59 27.54
N CYS A 466 -22.64 -8.43 27.53
CA CYS A 466 -23.80 -8.20 26.69
C CYS A 466 -24.63 -7.02 27.22
N ASP A 467 -25.41 -6.37 26.35
CA ASP A 467 -26.19 -5.16 26.67
C ASP A 467 -27.12 -5.32 27.89
N THR A 468 -27.54 -6.54 28.22
CA THR A 468 -28.39 -6.82 29.38
C THR A 468 -27.65 -6.78 30.72
N HIS A 469 -26.32 -6.90 30.71
CA HIS A 469 -25.47 -6.81 31.90
C HIS A 469 -24.64 -5.52 31.90
N LEU A 470 -24.97 -4.58 31.01
CA LEU A 470 -24.40 -3.24 30.99
C LEU A 470 -25.47 -2.24 31.40
N GLU A 471 -25.08 -1.31 32.25
CA GLU A 471 -25.90 -0.18 32.67
C GLU A 471 -25.17 1.12 32.33
N LEU A 472 -25.94 2.12 31.89
CA LEU A 472 -25.42 3.43 31.54
C LEU A 472 -25.28 4.28 32.80
N CYS A 473 -24.07 4.75 33.11
CA CYS A 473 -23.87 5.71 34.18
C CYS A 473 -24.48 7.05 33.77
N SER A 474 -25.39 7.57 34.58
CA SER A 474 -26.11 8.82 34.25
C SER A 474 -25.26 10.10 34.40
N GLU A 475 -24.00 10.02 34.85
CA GLU A 475 -23.07 11.18 34.96
C GLU A 475 -22.07 11.24 33.81
N CYS A 476 -21.40 10.13 33.49
CA CYS A 476 -20.42 10.10 32.41
C CYS A 476 -20.95 9.57 31.07
N ASP A 477 -22.19 9.05 31.02
CA ASP A 477 -22.78 8.41 29.85
C ASP A 477 -21.98 7.21 29.31
N ASP A 478 -21.16 6.57 30.16
CA ASP A 478 -20.42 5.35 29.84
C ASP A 478 -21.16 4.09 30.34
N TYR A 479 -20.91 2.94 29.69
CA TYR A 479 -21.46 1.65 30.09
C TYR A 479 -20.56 0.94 31.11
N HIS A 480 -21.19 0.45 32.17
CA HIS A 480 -20.53 -0.29 33.23
C HIS A 480 -21.30 -1.58 33.50
N CYS A 481 -20.58 -2.66 33.86
CA CYS A 481 -21.26 -3.88 34.25
C CYS A 481 -21.96 -3.70 35.61
N ASP A 482 -22.92 -4.57 35.86
CA ASP A 482 -23.72 -4.68 37.08
C ASP A 482 -22.92 -4.78 38.39
N THR A 483 -21.62 -5.13 38.33
CA THR A 483 -20.74 -5.13 39.52
C THR A 483 -20.04 -3.80 39.77
N HIS A 484 -20.00 -2.90 38.80
CA HIS A 484 -19.35 -1.58 38.89
C HIS A 484 -20.38 -0.43 38.83
N THR A 485 -21.67 -0.75 38.94
CA THR A 485 -22.76 0.20 39.10
C THR A 485 -23.49 -0.03 40.41
N ASP A 486 -23.99 1.05 40.99
CA ASP A 486 -24.97 1.00 42.07
C ASP A 486 -25.94 2.19 41.94
N SER A 487 -27.00 2.21 42.72
CA SER A 487 -28.02 3.26 42.71
C SER A 487 -27.83 4.23 43.87
N CYS A 488 -27.90 5.53 43.58
CA CYS A 488 -27.94 6.55 44.64
C CYS A 488 -29.16 6.32 45.56
N ALA A 489 -28.95 6.23 46.88
CA ALA A 489 -30.00 5.96 47.85
C ALA A 489 -31.11 7.02 47.89
N GLN A 490 -30.79 8.25 47.47
CA GLN A 490 -31.73 9.39 47.49
C GLN A 490 -32.58 9.50 46.21
N CYS A 491 -31.97 9.43 45.02
CA CYS A 491 -32.69 9.60 43.76
C CYS A 491 -32.92 8.30 42.96
N GLY A 492 -32.26 7.20 43.33
CA GLY A 492 -32.36 5.92 42.65
C GLY A 492 -31.69 5.87 41.28
N SER A 493 -30.95 6.91 40.87
CA SER A 493 -30.23 6.89 39.59
C SER A 493 -29.04 5.94 39.66
N VAL A 494 -28.87 5.12 38.63
CA VAL A 494 -27.71 4.26 38.45
C VAL A 494 -26.49 5.10 38.10
N ARG A 495 -25.40 4.87 38.83
CA ARG A 495 -24.11 5.53 38.68
C ARG A 495 -23.01 4.48 38.76
N CYS A 496 -21.84 4.76 38.18
CA CYS A 496 -20.69 3.91 38.41
C CYS A 496 -20.08 4.20 39.79
N GLU A 497 -19.31 3.26 40.33
CA GLU A 497 -18.70 3.39 41.66
C GLU A 497 -17.87 4.67 41.84
N ALA A 498 -17.24 5.17 40.77
CA ALA A 498 -16.44 6.40 40.82
C ALA A 498 -17.29 7.68 41.04
N HIS A 499 -18.59 7.61 40.75
CA HIS A 499 -19.56 8.70 40.89
C HIS A 499 -20.48 8.48 42.09
N LEU A 500 -20.10 7.59 43.02
CA LEU A 500 -20.81 7.35 44.27
C LEU A 500 -19.86 7.54 45.44
N GLU A 501 -20.31 8.30 46.43
CA GLU A 501 -19.66 8.42 47.73
C GLU A 501 -20.53 7.80 48.82
N THR A 502 -19.90 7.34 49.90
CA THR A 502 -20.60 6.77 51.05
C THR A 502 -20.82 7.86 52.09
N CYS A 503 -22.03 7.99 52.63
CA CYS A 503 -22.25 8.84 53.80
C CYS A 503 -21.59 8.24 55.04
N ASP A 504 -20.72 9.00 55.69
CA ASP A 504 -20.00 8.60 56.89
C ASP A 504 -20.91 8.31 58.11
N THR A 505 -22.15 8.82 58.09
CA THR A 505 -23.12 8.64 59.19
C THR A 505 -23.98 7.38 59.04
N CYS A 506 -24.56 7.12 57.86
CA CYS A 506 -25.48 5.99 57.64
C CYS A 506 -24.93 4.88 56.75
N GLY A 507 -23.86 5.13 55.99
CA GLY A 507 -23.30 4.18 55.04
C GLY A 507 -24.03 4.10 53.70
N ASP A 508 -24.99 4.99 53.43
CA ASP A 508 -25.71 5.03 52.15
C ASP A 508 -24.81 5.55 51.02
N LEU A 509 -24.96 4.98 49.81
CA LEU A 509 -24.28 5.43 48.60
C LEU A 509 -25.04 6.58 47.93
N LEU A 510 -24.32 7.63 47.56
CA LEU A 510 -24.89 8.91 47.14
C LEU A 510 -24.12 9.45 45.94
N CYS A 511 -24.85 10.02 44.98
CA CYS A 511 -24.21 10.79 43.91
C CYS A 511 -23.80 12.18 44.39
N GLU A 512 -22.95 12.85 43.63
CA GLU A 512 -22.39 14.17 43.96
C GLU A 512 -23.49 15.18 44.41
N ASP A 513 -24.62 15.19 43.69
CA ASP A 513 -25.76 16.08 43.98
C ASP A 513 -26.44 15.87 45.35
N HIS A 514 -26.31 14.70 45.97
CA HIS A 514 -26.93 14.37 47.26
C HIS A 514 -25.90 14.16 48.38
N THR A 515 -24.69 14.68 48.16
CA THR A 515 -23.60 14.69 49.13
C THR A 515 -23.28 16.12 49.56
N ALA A 516 -22.88 16.27 50.81
CA ALA A 516 -22.31 17.50 51.32
C ALA A 516 -21.13 17.17 52.24
N SER A 517 -20.10 18.02 52.25
CA SER A 517 -18.97 17.87 53.18
C SER A 517 -19.19 18.67 54.45
N CYS A 518 -18.98 18.05 55.61
CA CYS A 518 -19.06 18.76 56.88
C CYS A 518 -17.93 19.80 56.99
N ALA A 519 -18.26 21.07 57.20
CA ALA A 519 -17.28 22.16 57.27
C ALA A 519 -16.31 22.11 58.48
N THR A 520 -16.40 21.10 59.34
CA THR A 520 -15.56 20.93 60.55
C THR A 520 -14.64 19.72 60.46
N CYS A 521 -15.14 18.58 59.97
CA CYS A 521 -14.38 17.33 59.87
C CYS A 521 -14.15 16.84 58.44
N ASP A 522 -14.72 17.51 57.44
CA ASP A 522 -14.70 17.15 56.02
C ASP A 522 -15.31 15.76 55.71
N GLU A 523 -16.08 15.19 56.65
CA GLU A 523 -16.86 13.96 56.43
C GLU A 523 -17.96 14.19 55.39
N THR A 524 -18.16 13.19 54.50
CA THR A 524 -19.23 13.20 53.50
C THR A 524 -20.53 12.76 54.16
N VAL A 525 -21.54 13.62 54.08
CA VAL A 525 -22.87 13.37 54.66
C VAL A 525 -23.96 13.52 53.60
N CYS A 526 -25.04 12.75 53.77
CA CYS A 526 -26.22 12.87 52.91
C CYS A 526 -27.06 14.10 53.28
N ASP A 527 -28.01 14.44 52.42
CA ASP A 527 -28.98 15.52 52.66
C ASP A 527 -29.77 15.37 53.97
N ASP A 528 -29.98 14.14 54.45
CA ASP A 528 -30.68 13.87 55.71
C ASP A 528 -29.78 14.05 56.96
N HIS A 529 -28.46 13.99 56.80
CA HIS A 529 -27.46 14.09 57.88
C HIS A 529 -26.60 15.36 57.78
N VAL A 530 -27.02 16.32 56.96
CA VAL A 530 -26.41 17.64 56.85
C VAL A 530 -27.40 18.70 57.32
N GLU A 531 -26.95 19.51 58.27
CA GLU A 531 -27.69 20.68 58.72
C GLU A 531 -26.90 21.95 58.40
N TYR A 532 -27.61 23.01 58.03
CA TYR A 532 -27.00 24.27 57.62
C TYR A 532 -27.24 25.34 58.68
N CYS A 533 -26.22 26.16 58.95
CA CYS A 533 -26.40 27.28 59.87
C CYS A 533 -27.41 28.29 59.32
N GLU A 534 -28.53 28.48 60.04
CA GLU A 534 -29.62 29.35 59.61
C GLU A 534 -29.18 30.81 59.46
N VAL A 535 -28.25 31.26 60.31
CA VAL A 535 -27.68 32.60 60.23
C VAL A 535 -26.84 32.77 58.95
N CYS A 536 -26.05 31.76 58.56
CA CYS A 536 -25.30 31.79 57.29
C CYS A 536 -26.23 31.84 56.08
N LEU A 537 -27.33 31.07 56.10
CA LEU A 537 -28.35 31.07 55.05
C LEU A 537 -29.05 32.44 54.95
N ALA A 538 -29.42 33.03 56.08
CA ALA A 538 -30.12 34.32 56.12
C ALA A 538 -29.27 35.49 55.57
N HIS A 539 -27.95 35.44 55.76
CA HIS A 539 -27.02 36.49 55.29
C HIS A 539 -26.47 36.24 53.88
N SER A 540 -26.99 35.26 53.13
CA SER A 540 -26.62 34.99 51.72
C SER A 540 -25.11 34.86 51.50
N VAL A 541 -24.43 34.12 52.38
CA VAL A 541 -23.02 33.76 52.15
C VAL A 541 -22.96 32.86 50.91
N ALA A 542 -21.95 33.05 50.06
CA ALA A 542 -21.88 32.47 48.71
C ALA A 542 -22.07 30.94 48.66
N GLU A 543 -21.77 30.23 49.75
CA GLU A 543 -22.13 28.82 49.94
C GLU A 543 -22.47 28.57 51.43
N PRO A 544 -23.67 28.07 51.77
CA PRO A 544 -24.01 27.73 53.14
C PRO A 544 -23.19 26.53 53.59
N ARG A 545 -22.53 26.65 54.75
CA ARG A 545 -21.71 25.57 55.31
C ARG A 545 -22.62 24.52 55.95
N GLY A 546 -22.52 23.29 55.47
CA GLY A 546 -23.16 22.11 56.05
C GLY A 546 -22.38 21.56 57.24
N PHE A 547 -23.09 21.03 58.23
CA PHE A 547 -22.54 20.41 59.44
C PHE A 547 -23.19 19.05 59.63
N CYS A 548 -22.39 18.04 59.99
CA CYS A 548 -22.94 16.75 60.41
C CYS A 548 -23.51 16.84 61.82
N ASP A 549 -24.41 15.93 62.19
CA ASP A 549 -25.10 15.89 63.49
C ASP A 549 -24.16 16.02 64.71
N HIS A 550 -22.92 15.54 64.60
CA HIS A 550 -21.91 15.62 65.66
C HIS A 550 -21.32 17.03 65.85
N HIS A 551 -21.34 17.85 64.80
CA HIS A 551 -20.80 19.22 64.79
C HIS A 551 -21.89 20.30 64.72
N THR A 552 -23.15 19.88 64.68
CA THR A 552 -24.32 20.74 64.76
C THR A 552 -24.59 21.15 66.20
N GLU A 553 -24.74 22.45 66.41
CA GLU A 553 -25.05 23.04 67.72
C GLU A 553 -26.29 23.91 67.61
N HIS A 554 -27.21 23.73 68.55
CA HIS A 554 -28.52 24.36 68.47
C HIS A 554 -28.62 25.56 69.41
N CYS A 555 -29.30 26.61 68.96
CA CYS A 555 -29.67 27.74 69.79
C CYS A 555 -30.56 27.27 70.94
N SER A 556 -30.11 27.44 72.18
CA SER A 556 -30.83 27.08 73.40
C SER A 556 -32.13 27.86 73.65
N VAL A 557 -32.47 28.83 72.79
CA VAL A 557 -33.69 29.63 72.86
C VAL A 557 -34.68 29.23 71.76
N GLY A 558 -34.26 29.28 70.50
CA GLY A 558 -35.14 29.03 69.35
C GLY A 558 -34.93 27.71 68.62
N GLY A 559 -33.89 26.95 68.96
CA GLY A 559 -33.56 25.66 68.33
C GLY A 559 -32.83 25.77 66.99
N GLU A 560 -32.48 26.96 66.52
CA GLU A 560 -31.82 27.13 65.21
C GLU A 560 -30.40 26.56 65.20
N VAL A 561 -29.96 26.04 64.05
CA VAL A 561 -28.61 25.49 63.86
C VAL A 561 -27.55 26.58 63.76
N LEU A 562 -26.49 26.47 64.54
CA LEU A 562 -25.44 27.48 64.66
C LEU A 562 -24.05 26.91 64.36
N CYS A 563 -23.34 27.58 63.47
CA CYS A 563 -21.91 27.34 63.27
C CYS A 563 -21.08 27.96 64.40
N ALA A 564 -19.79 27.58 64.46
CA ALA A 564 -18.86 28.05 65.49
C ALA A 564 -18.75 29.58 65.59
N THR A 565 -18.96 30.34 64.51
CA THR A 565 -18.88 31.81 64.50
C THR A 565 -20.20 32.50 64.85
N HIS A 566 -21.34 31.81 64.75
CA HIS A 566 -22.67 32.38 65.03
C HIS A 566 -23.24 31.92 66.39
N ARG A 567 -22.52 31.07 67.11
CA ARG A 567 -22.80 30.73 68.51
C ARG A 567 -22.01 31.60 69.48
N ASP A 568 -22.62 31.95 70.61
CA ASP A 568 -21.94 32.51 71.78
C ASP A 568 -22.38 31.75 73.02
N SER A 569 -21.40 31.50 73.88
CA SER A 569 -21.54 30.75 75.12
C SER A 569 -21.44 31.66 76.36
N THR A 570 -21.17 32.95 76.18
CA THR A 570 -20.90 33.91 77.26
C THR A 570 -22.15 34.62 77.80
N THR A 571 -23.29 34.48 77.13
CA THR A 571 -24.58 34.97 77.67
C THR A 571 -25.01 34.15 78.89
N LEU A 572 -25.55 34.81 79.94
CA LEU A 572 -26.03 34.11 81.14
C LEU A 572 -27.00 32.98 80.79
N GLY A 573 -26.72 31.78 81.30
CA GLY A 573 -27.47 30.54 81.06
C GLY A 573 -26.56 29.40 80.58
N SER A 574 -27.11 28.19 80.47
CA SER A 574 -26.43 27.03 79.88
C SER A 574 -26.77 26.92 78.38
N GLY A 575 -25.78 26.75 77.51
CA GLY A 575 -25.96 26.50 76.07
C GLY A 575 -25.52 27.64 75.14
N HIS A 576 -25.67 27.42 73.85
CA HIS A 576 -25.35 28.37 72.78
C HIS A 576 -26.58 29.20 72.39
N VAL A 577 -26.40 30.44 71.94
CA VAL A 577 -27.50 31.33 71.55
C VAL A 577 -27.14 32.00 70.24
N CYS A 578 -28.09 32.15 69.31
CA CYS A 578 -27.87 32.88 68.05
C CYS A 578 -27.89 34.40 68.28
N GLU A 579 -27.53 35.20 67.28
CA GLU A 579 -27.63 36.67 67.37
C GLU A 579 -29.08 37.17 67.53
N ASN A 580 -30.04 36.50 66.88
CA ASN A 580 -31.46 36.89 66.92
C ASN A 580 -32.11 36.70 68.29
N HIS A 581 -31.53 35.84 69.14
CA HIS A 581 -32.05 35.53 70.47
C HIS A 581 -31.23 36.15 71.61
N ARG A 582 -30.43 37.17 71.28
CA ARG A 582 -29.71 38.00 72.24
C ARG A 582 -30.18 39.44 72.15
N ALA A 583 -30.29 40.06 73.31
CA ALA A 583 -30.51 41.50 73.41
C ALA A 583 -29.62 42.11 74.48
N ALA A 584 -29.18 43.34 74.23
CA ALA A 584 -28.46 44.13 75.22
C ALA A 584 -29.40 44.60 76.34
N CYS A 585 -28.97 44.48 77.59
CA CYS A 585 -29.68 45.09 78.70
C CYS A 585 -29.74 46.61 78.50
N SER A 586 -30.95 47.19 78.54
CA SER A 586 -31.18 48.63 78.39
C SER A 586 -30.43 49.52 79.39
N THR A 587 -29.92 48.95 80.49
CA THR A 587 -29.24 49.68 81.57
C THR A 587 -27.73 49.45 81.60
N CYS A 588 -27.28 48.19 81.49
CA CYS A 588 -25.85 47.86 81.54
C CYS A 588 -25.22 47.55 80.19
N THR A 589 -26.02 47.51 79.12
CA THR A 589 -25.64 47.28 77.71
C THR A 589 -24.92 45.96 77.42
N ILE A 590 -24.69 45.12 78.42
CA ILE A 590 -24.23 43.75 78.25
C ILE A 590 -25.31 42.93 77.56
N GLU A 591 -24.90 42.09 76.61
CA GLU A 591 -25.78 41.16 75.91
C GLU A 591 -26.18 39.99 76.81
N TYR A 592 -27.47 39.71 76.82
CA TYR A 592 -28.05 38.57 77.50
C TYR A 592 -28.93 37.81 76.52
N ARG A 593 -29.27 36.58 76.89
CA ARG A 593 -30.44 35.90 76.31
C ARG A 593 -31.66 36.79 76.51
N GLU A 594 -32.46 36.95 75.47
CA GLU A 594 -33.68 37.76 75.57
C GLU A 594 -34.59 37.26 76.70
N THR A 595 -34.67 35.94 76.91
CA THR A 595 -35.43 35.30 77.99
C THR A 595 -34.95 35.66 79.40
N ASN A 596 -33.69 36.09 79.55
CA ASN A 596 -33.11 36.51 80.83
C ASN A 596 -33.22 38.02 81.09
N LEU A 597 -33.89 38.76 80.20
CA LEU A 597 -34.23 40.16 80.38
C LEU A 597 -35.70 40.30 80.79
N THR A 598 -35.95 40.99 81.89
CA THR A 598 -37.32 41.38 82.30
C THR A 598 -37.51 42.85 81.97
N ASN A 599 -38.46 43.17 81.07
CA ASN A 599 -38.67 44.53 80.55
C ASN A 599 -37.39 45.18 79.97
N GLY A 600 -36.53 44.39 79.32
CA GLY A 600 -35.26 44.85 78.76
C GLY A 600 -34.17 45.13 79.80
N GLN A 601 -34.34 44.72 81.06
CA GLN A 601 -33.33 44.85 82.12
C GLN A 601 -32.90 43.47 82.64
N CYS A 602 -31.59 43.29 82.87
CA CYS A 602 -31.07 42.06 83.46
C CYS A 602 -31.35 42.01 84.97
N SER A 603 -31.32 40.81 85.56
CA SER A 603 -31.56 40.60 87.00
C SER A 603 -30.65 41.42 87.92
N ALA A 604 -29.37 41.61 87.56
CA ALA A 604 -28.44 42.46 88.30
C ALA A 604 -28.83 43.95 88.24
N CYS A 605 -29.34 44.43 87.10
CA CYS A 605 -29.85 45.80 86.98
C CYS A 605 -31.18 45.98 87.72
N ASN A 606 -32.06 44.97 87.68
CA ASN A 606 -33.35 45.01 88.38
C ASN A 606 -33.20 44.98 89.91
N SER A 607 -32.16 44.31 90.43
CA SER A 607 -31.84 44.22 91.86
C SER A 607 -30.90 45.33 92.37
N LEU A 608 -30.77 46.45 91.63
CA LEU A 608 -29.86 47.54 91.99
C LEU A 608 -30.19 48.16 93.36
N GLY A 609 -29.33 47.88 94.34
CA GLY A 609 -29.46 48.33 95.73
C GLY A 609 -29.79 47.21 96.73
N GLU A 610 -29.90 45.97 96.27
CA GLU A 610 -30.13 44.78 97.11
C GLU A 610 -28.82 44.12 97.60
N VAL A 611 -27.66 44.48 97.02
CA VAL A 611 -26.34 44.01 97.48
C VAL A 611 -25.78 44.96 98.52
N ASP A 612 -25.38 44.41 99.68
CA ASP A 612 -24.74 45.17 100.76
C ASP A 612 -23.39 45.77 100.35
N GLU A 613 -23.10 46.97 100.83
CA GLU A 613 -21.94 47.78 100.43
C GLU A 613 -20.58 47.09 100.74
N ASP A 614 -20.54 46.22 101.77
CA ASP A 614 -19.35 45.45 102.16
C ASP A 614 -18.95 44.39 101.10
N HIS A 615 -19.89 43.99 100.24
CA HIS A 615 -19.65 43.03 99.16
C HIS A 615 -19.27 43.71 97.83
N ILE A 616 -19.26 45.04 97.78
CA ILE A 616 -18.83 45.81 96.61
C ILE A 616 -17.30 45.97 96.65
N PRO A 617 -16.58 45.69 95.55
CA PRO A 617 -15.13 45.86 95.49
C PRO A 617 -14.69 47.22 96.03
N THR A 618 -13.82 47.20 97.06
CA THR A 618 -13.42 48.42 97.80
C THR A 618 -12.71 49.46 96.91
N VAL A 619 -12.14 49.02 95.80
CA VAL A 619 -11.56 49.89 94.76
C VAL A 619 -12.64 50.76 94.12
N VAL A 620 -13.82 50.19 93.87
CA VAL A 620 -14.96 50.89 93.25
C VAL A 620 -15.73 51.71 94.29
N SER A 621 -16.00 51.18 95.48
CA SER A 621 -16.81 51.89 96.49
C SER A 621 -16.18 53.21 96.96
N LYS A 622 -14.85 53.28 97.04
CA LYS A 622 -14.10 54.50 97.41
C LYS A 622 -14.12 55.61 96.35
N GLU A 623 -14.41 55.29 95.08
CA GLU A 623 -14.44 56.28 93.98
C GLU A 623 -15.69 57.17 94.01
N TYR A 624 -16.74 56.78 94.75
CA TYR A 624 -18.05 57.41 94.67
C TYR A 624 -18.57 57.86 96.04
N ARG A 625 -19.50 58.83 96.05
CA ARG A 625 -20.12 59.32 97.29
C ARG A 625 -21.02 58.26 97.93
N SER A 626 -21.72 57.51 97.09
CA SER A 626 -22.48 56.32 97.48
C SER A 626 -22.58 55.38 96.29
N VAL A 627 -22.63 54.08 96.58
CA VAL A 627 -22.81 53.03 95.59
C VAL A 627 -24.08 52.26 95.86
N LYS A 628 -24.74 51.78 94.80
CA LYS A 628 -25.77 50.76 94.87
C LYS A 628 -25.36 49.65 93.92
N ALA A 629 -25.39 48.41 94.38
CA ALA A 629 -25.11 47.26 93.52
C ALA A 629 -26.29 46.31 93.48
N GLY A 630 -26.48 45.70 92.32
CA GLY A 630 -27.28 44.50 92.13
C GLY A 630 -26.39 43.48 91.45
N ALA A 631 -26.62 42.20 91.72
CA ALA A 631 -25.79 41.12 91.20
C ALA A 631 -26.65 39.99 90.67
N ASN A 632 -26.12 39.28 89.70
CA ASN A 632 -26.59 37.98 89.28
C ASN A 632 -25.42 37.00 89.28
N ASP A 633 -25.59 35.80 88.74
CA ASP A 633 -24.58 34.75 88.86
C ASP A 633 -23.29 35.00 88.06
N ALA A 634 -23.24 35.99 87.17
CA ALA A 634 -22.03 36.34 86.42
C ALA A 634 -21.58 37.79 86.62
N TYR A 635 -22.50 38.73 86.78
CA TYR A 635 -22.18 40.15 86.79
C TYR A 635 -22.74 40.84 88.02
N MET A 636 -21.89 41.68 88.61
CA MET A 636 -22.29 42.67 89.60
C MET A 636 -22.37 44.04 88.91
N VAL A 637 -23.56 44.61 88.84
CA VAL A 637 -23.78 45.94 88.29
C VAL A 637 -23.81 46.94 89.43
N ILE A 638 -22.87 47.88 89.41
CA ILE A 638 -22.65 48.88 90.44
C ILE A 638 -22.96 50.26 89.87
N LEU A 639 -23.94 50.94 90.46
CA LEU A 639 -24.28 52.34 90.19
C LEU A 639 -23.58 53.24 91.21
N GLY A 640 -22.48 53.88 90.78
CA GLY A 640 -21.76 54.88 91.55
C GLY A 640 -22.33 56.28 91.38
N LYS A 641 -22.71 56.93 92.49
CA LYS A 641 -23.22 58.31 92.51
C LYS A 641 -22.08 59.31 92.82
N GLN A 642 -21.89 60.27 91.94
CA GLN A 642 -20.88 61.33 92.10
C GLN A 642 -21.49 62.60 92.70
N LEU A 643 -20.66 63.36 93.42
CA LEU A 643 -21.05 64.64 94.03
C LEU A 643 -21.09 65.77 92.99
N LEU A 644 -20.17 65.73 92.02
CA LEU A 644 -20.04 66.62 90.87
C LEU A 644 -19.68 65.77 89.64
N GLY A 645 -20.64 65.52 88.74
CA GLY A 645 -20.45 64.66 87.57
C GLY A 645 -21.69 63.83 87.22
N ARG A 646 -21.63 63.05 86.13
CA ARG A 646 -22.68 62.07 85.79
C ARG A 646 -22.42 60.78 86.57
N ASN A 647 -23.48 60.15 87.09
CA ASN A 647 -23.39 58.84 87.71
C ASN A 647 -22.76 57.83 86.74
N LYS A 648 -22.04 56.85 87.28
CA LYS A 648 -21.39 55.80 86.50
C LYS A 648 -22.03 54.45 86.82
N LEU A 649 -22.20 53.66 85.78
CA LEU A 649 -22.62 52.28 85.89
C LEU A 649 -21.44 51.39 85.49
N ILE A 650 -21.04 50.53 86.41
CA ILE A 650 -19.87 49.67 86.29
C ILE A 650 -20.38 48.24 86.37
N VAL A 651 -20.02 47.42 85.40
CA VAL A 651 -20.30 45.99 85.38
C VAL A 651 -19.01 45.28 85.73
N TYR A 652 -19.06 44.56 86.84
CA TYR A 652 -17.98 43.71 87.32
C TYR A 652 -18.31 42.26 86.97
N ASP A 653 -17.38 41.55 86.35
CA ASP A 653 -17.49 40.10 86.21
C ASP A 653 -17.13 39.46 87.55
N ILE A 654 -18.07 38.71 88.11
CA ILE A 654 -17.95 38.10 89.43
C ILE A 654 -16.95 36.94 89.42
N LYS A 655 -16.78 36.24 88.29
CA LYS A 655 -15.88 35.10 88.18
C LYS A 655 -14.44 35.54 88.00
N THR A 656 -14.19 36.51 87.13
CA THR A 656 -12.83 37.01 86.91
C THR A 656 -12.41 38.03 87.98
N GLY A 657 -13.38 38.67 88.62
CA GLY A 657 -13.11 39.75 89.57
C GLY A 657 -12.58 41.01 88.90
N GLU A 658 -12.83 41.18 87.60
CA GLU A 658 -12.40 42.32 86.80
C GLU A 658 -13.60 43.18 86.36
N GLU A 659 -13.31 44.43 86.03
CA GLU A 659 -14.29 45.33 85.44
C GLU A 659 -14.53 44.94 83.98
N ALA A 660 -15.69 44.35 83.68
CA ALA A 660 -16.08 43.98 82.33
C ALA A 660 -16.46 45.20 81.48
N HIS A 661 -17.14 46.18 82.08
CA HIS A 661 -17.63 47.34 81.36
C HIS A 661 -17.89 48.54 82.28
N ARG A 662 -17.64 49.78 81.82
CA ARG A 662 -18.00 51.02 82.54
C ARG A 662 -18.56 52.06 81.60
N GLN A 663 -19.74 52.56 81.95
CA GLN A 663 -20.41 53.60 81.17
C GLN A 663 -21.04 54.69 82.03
N SER A 664 -21.46 55.77 81.38
CA SER A 664 -22.17 56.86 82.04
C SER A 664 -23.64 56.50 82.19
N ALA A 665 -24.17 56.51 83.41
CA ALA A 665 -25.58 56.27 83.68
C ALA A 665 -26.41 57.50 83.20
N GLY A 666 -26.87 57.47 81.95
CA GLY A 666 -27.78 58.48 81.41
C GLY A 666 -29.16 58.39 82.07
N LEU A 667 -29.69 59.53 82.55
CA LEU A 667 -31.06 59.77 83.07
C LEU A 667 -31.84 58.58 83.68
N LEU A 668 -31.17 57.72 84.46
CA LEU A 668 -31.77 56.72 85.36
C LEU A 668 -32.39 57.41 86.59
N LYS A 669 -33.25 58.39 86.36
CA LYS A 669 -33.93 59.19 87.40
C LYS A 669 -35.45 58.98 87.43
N GLN A 670 -36.01 58.05 86.62
CA GLN A 670 -37.46 57.84 86.54
C GLN A 670 -37.96 56.40 86.71
N LEU A 671 -37.11 55.39 86.92
CA LEU A 671 -37.56 53.99 87.02
C LEU A 671 -37.27 53.27 88.37
N LEU A 672 -36.55 53.90 89.31
CA LEU A 672 -36.45 53.42 90.69
C LEU A 672 -37.11 54.46 91.59
N GLY A 673 -38.41 54.30 91.82
CA GLY A 673 -39.25 55.18 92.63
C GLY A 673 -38.74 55.33 94.07
N GLY A 674 -38.94 56.52 94.63
CA GLY A 674 -38.64 56.83 96.02
C GLY A 674 -39.57 56.12 96.99
N ILE A 675 -39.01 55.81 98.16
CA ILE A 675 -39.68 56.10 99.43
C ILE A 675 -39.49 57.59 99.71
#